data_AF-T0I9F4-F1
#
_entry.id   AF-T0I9F4-F1
#
_cell.length_a   1.000
_cell.length_b   1.000
_cell.length_c   1.000
_cell.angle_alpha   90.00
_cell.angle_beta   90.00
_cell.angle_gamma   90.00
#
_symmetry.space_group_name_H-M   'P 1'
#
loop_
_entity.id
_entity.type
_entity.pdbx_description
1 polymer ?
#
loop_
_entity_poly.entity_id
_entity_poly.type
_entity_poly.pdbx_seq_one_letter_code
_entity_poly.pdbx_strand_id
1 'polypeptide(L)'
;MAVTVTSSITGPYIPNGATTVFAFDFKAGSADEVDVYRDTADGWALIPGADYTASVDPEQEGGTVEFSVAPANGSGNLYIVSAPFFTREGQYTGEGPFTPKGLNNQFDKAAVRDIALKRDVDRAFKVPLGEAAIDYPSSADRANRYLAFDADGKPVALPAIGGFISPWIFSSRAEAQGSYVPGLVASIGVKAGNRILNYARDNGGTALTTGDGQRWSPADEVVRPDHFGVTVNSPSDQTEQITKLLDWTSAIGRELCWLGGTYRFTSYNCPNLSPRVKWSSQGGRTILRSIKAAPDATSSLSEFAVNFRGATIRQDTVTNNVSAGGARVNLNSTADIVPGETVLVFGSTRMIETDNRGQKRHGFACVASRIVSPTVVELEKAIPIDMAISDITGVTVTAVGASTCTVAGLSAFSRSDVLYRLKFNTVGGVASGVTALPLSFDPATQTYTFDSNSPRPAGLTNGDSITVERLLVCTLASPAIVDIDEGIVFERDPTFNATPGDAGFRGLQIQRGNCPQITGFEARGFSEHGIVLVDCYAPNVSDAVGSMCNRAYNVFDGTGSFISCFQSSWGTFENIHGFGCRRTLDFSGTQGASYHNIAKNITGEGGGTAYDGVRFWPNGPTEQSVVGSHGGSFFARYNNSKGVNVTAVVNLRGCDEVVRGVYGAGRIHRMINSFYGDGADIDGVFYTSGNAEWVADARFKNSTGAGGKLDMVLRIDAGTILSTKTHMLRNVTAKGIKSALVGLNGTGNVGPITVGGNIDLFVDDEDGDDSTFYAFRRYGGTATFTGPVRLKAFDVTNSKLAPKGRIAYFDTSIPFAAGAYLKLPSGYVLVPIADDAAVKFPLSQTNSVAMVDLRFNTRNRSPRVQMNNGELWLDLATDRSPVPNSVNVDVLATALTGTTGTDGKVSVAYVTENSGSVLYVENRYGSLQYFLIKCDLML
;
A
#
# COMPACT_ATOMS: atom_id res chain seq x y z
N MET A 1 36.24 21.35 -90.76
CA MET A 1 35.02 21.77 -90.03
C MET A 1 35.40 22.10 -88.59
N ALA A 2 34.68 23.02 -87.94
CA ALA A 2 34.89 23.31 -86.51
C ALA A 2 34.63 22.07 -85.66
N VAL A 3 35.39 21.90 -84.57
CA VAL A 3 35.14 20.84 -83.57
C VAL A 3 33.81 21.12 -82.86
N THR A 4 32.84 20.22 -83.01
CA THR A 4 31.50 20.30 -82.40
C THR A 4 31.23 19.18 -81.39
N VAL A 5 31.96 18.07 -81.47
CA VAL A 5 31.86 16.96 -80.51
C VAL A 5 32.80 17.21 -79.33
N THR A 6 32.23 17.37 -78.13
CA THR A 6 32.99 17.59 -76.89
C THR A 6 33.20 16.33 -76.05
N SER A 7 32.74 15.18 -76.53
CA SER A 7 33.10 13.89 -75.92
C SER A 7 34.45 13.45 -76.47
N SER A 8 35.39 13.07 -75.61
CA SER A 8 36.69 12.49 -75.99
C SER A 8 36.74 10.97 -75.82
N ILE A 9 35.58 10.34 -75.62
CA ILE A 9 35.41 8.89 -75.50
C ILE A 9 34.14 8.47 -76.26
N THR A 10 34.24 7.40 -77.03
CA THR A 10 33.11 6.76 -77.71
C THR A 10 33.03 5.28 -77.30
N GLY A 11 31.81 4.81 -77.01
CA GLY A 11 31.54 3.50 -76.41
C GLY A 11 30.59 3.63 -75.22
N PRO A 12 30.39 2.56 -74.42
CA PRO A 12 30.97 1.23 -74.58
C PRO A 12 30.46 0.50 -75.84
N TYR A 13 31.38 -0.12 -76.57
CA TYR A 13 31.04 -1.15 -77.55
C TYR A 13 31.13 -2.53 -76.90
N ILE A 14 30.13 -3.37 -77.10
CA ILE A 14 30.10 -4.73 -76.57
C ILE A 14 30.60 -5.69 -77.67
N PRO A 15 31.77 -6.33 -77.50
CA PRO A 15 32.25 -7.33 -78.44
C PRO A 15 31.27 -8.50 -78.59
N ASN A 16 30.93 -8.84 -79.84
CA ASN A 16 30.07 -9.99 -80.14
C ASN A 16 30.83 -11.15 -80.81
N GLY A 17 32.16 -11.04 -80.96
CA GLY A 17 32.98 -12.02 -81.69
C GLY A 17 32.83 -12.00 -83.20
N ALA A 18 32.10 -11.03 -83.78
CA ALA A 18 31.84 -10.94 -85.22
C ALA A 18 32.11 -9.55 -85.83
N THR A 19 31.88 -8.48 -85.07
CA THR A 19 32.06 -7.09 -85.53
C THR A 19 33.54 -6.71 -85.46
N THR A 20 34.11 -6.28 -86.58
CA THR A 20 35.51 -5.83 -86.67
C THR A 20 35.65 -4.31 -86.72
N VAL A 21 34.61 -3.56 -87.11
CA VAL A 21 34.66 -2.11 -87.30
C VAL A 21 33.78 -1.40 -86.27
N PHE A 22 34.35 -0.45 -85.54
CA PHE A 22 33.69 0.37 -84.54
C PHE A 22 33.88 1.85 -84.86
N ALA A 23 32.79 2.61 -84.97
CA ALA A 23 32.87 4.03 -85.25
C ALA A 23 33.25 4.83 -83.98
N PHE A 24 33.75 6.04 -84.15
CA PHE A 24 33.79 7.07 -83.12
C PHE A 24 33.39 8.40 -83.73
N ASP A 25 33.02 9.36 -82.88
CA ASP A 25 32.43 10.65 -83.29
C ASP A 25 33.32 11.86 -83.03
N PHE A 26 34.35 11.73 -82.18
CA PHE A 26 35.29 12.82 -81.90
C PHE A 26 36.28 13.06 -83.03
N LYS A 27 36.87 14.27 -83.08
CA LYS A 27 37.92 14.62 -84.05
C LYS A 27 39.30 14.11 -83.60
N ALA A 28 40.07 13.54 -84.52
CA ALA A 28 41.47 13.16 -84.32
C ALA A 28 42.32 13.64 -85.52
N GLY A 29 43.55 14.11 -85.27
CA GLY A 29 44.42 14.64 -86.33
C GLY A 29 45.13 13.56 -87.15
N SER A 30 45.27 12.36 -86.59
CA SER A 30 45.85 11.17 -87.22
C SER A 30 45.36 9.90 -86.51
N ALA A 31 45.59 8.75 -87.12
CA ALA A 31 45.29 7.45 -86.51
C ALA A 31 45.99 7.26 -85.16
N ASP A 32 47.22 7.78 -85.01
CA ASP A 32 48.01 7.69 -83.78
C ASP A 32 47.46 8.54 -82.61
N GLU A 33 46.44 9.37 -82.86
CA GLU A 33 45.78 10.18 -81.82
C GLU A 33 44.46 9.52 -81.33
N VAL A 34 44.28 8.23 -81.62
CA VAL A 34 43.13 7.42 -81.22
C VAL A 34 43.64 6.20 -80.46
N ASP A 35 43.25 6.08 -79.19
CA ASP A 35 43.52 4.90 -78.37
C ASP A 35 42.26 4.04 -78.20
N VAL A 36 42.44 2.75 -77.97
CA VAL A 36 41.33 1.85 -77.63
C VAL A 36 41.62 1.16 -76.30
N TYR A 37 40.68 1.27 -75.39
CA TYR A 37 40.72 0.61 -74.08
C TYR A 37 39.68 -0.50 -74.00
N ARG A 38 39.98 -1.51 -73.19
CA ARG A 38 39.04 -2.53 -72.74
C ARG A 38 38.90 -2.51 -71.22
N ASP A 39 37.68 -2.70 -70.75
CA ASP A 39 37.40 -2.96 -69.33
C ASP A 39 37.61 -4.46 -69.02
N THR A 40 38.41 -4.77 -68.01
CA THR A 40 38.73 -6.13 -67.56
C THR A 40 38.44 -6.29 -66.05
N ALA A 41 38.43 -7.52 -65.54
CA ALA A 41 38.26 -7.78 -64.10
C ALA A 41 39.30 -7.06 -63.22
N ASP A 42 40.49 -6.80 -63.77
CA ASP A 42 41.60 -6.09 -63.10
C ASP A 42 41.61 -4.58 -63.40
N GLY A 43 40.59 -4.07 -64.10
CA GLY A 43 40.42 -2.67 -64.48
C GLY A 43 40.67 -2.41 -65.98
N TRP A 44 41.04 -1.17 -66.29
CA TRP A 44 41.18 -0.68 -67.67
C TRP A 44 42.52 -1.11 -68.29
N ALA A 45 42.46 -1.73 -69.46
CA ALA A 45 43.65 -2.13 -70.22
C ALA A 45 43.68 -1.43 -71.59
N LEU A 46 44.80 -0.80 -71.93
CA LEU A 46 45.04 -0.29 -73.28
C LEU A 46 45.21 -1.47 -74.24
N ILE A 47 44.50 -1.44 -75.36
CA ILE A 47 44.68 -2.41 -76.45
C ILE A 47 45.89 -1.96 -77.27
N PRO A 48 46.89 -2.84 -77.51
CA PRO A 48 48.03 -2.51 -78.35
C PRO A 48 47.60 -2.00 -79.73
N GLY A 49 48.21 -0.91 -80.19
CA GLY A 49 47.91 -0.32 -81.51
C GLY A 49 48.20 -1.23 -82.72
N ALA A 50 48.87 -2.37 -82.53
CA ALA A 50 49.04 -3.38 -83.57
C ALA A 50 47.77 -4.24 -83.79
N ASP A 51 46.84 -4.25 -82.84
CA ASP A 51 45.64 -5.09 -82.86
C ASP A 51 44.46 -4.43 -83.58
N TYR A 52 44.57 -3.14 -83.90
CA TYR A 52 43.56 -2.38 -84.64
C TYR A 52 44.20 -1.34 -85.57
N THR A 53 43.44 -0.83 -86.53
CA THR A 53 43.80 0.30 -87.37
C THR A 53 42.72 1.37 -87.25
N ALA A 54 43.11 2.58 -86.87
CA ALA A 54 42.21 3.73 -86.86
C ALA A 54 42.22 4.43 -88.24
N SER A 55 41.05 4.71 -88.78
CA SER A 55 40.85 5.49 -90.00
C SER A 55 40.18 6.80 -89.63
N VAL A 56 40.85 7.90 -89.98
CA VAL A 56 40.44 9.27 -89.63
C VAL A 56 40.55 10.18 -90.85
N ASP A 57 39.64 11.13 -90.98
CA ASP A 57 39.79 12.27 -91.88
C ASP A 57 40.15 13.50 -91.02
N PRO A 58 41.39 14.04 -91.10
CA PRO A 58 41.79 15.20 -90.32
C PRO A 58 40.91 16.44 -90.53
N GLU A 59 40.13 16.49 -91.62
CA GLU A 59 39.24 17.61 -91.95
C GLU A 59 37.82 17.46 -91.36
N GLN A 60 37.44 16.27 -90.89
CA GLN A 60 36.11 15.93 -90.38
C GLN A 60 36.15 15.42 -88.93
N GLU A 61 34.97 15.31 -88.30
CA GLU A 61 34.81 14.64 -87.02
C GLU A 61 34.43 13.18 -87.24
N GLY A 62 34.84 12.33 -86.31
CA GLY A 62 34.60 10.91 -86.34
C GLY A 62 35.59 10.12 -87.18
N GLY A 63 35.42 8.81 -87.13
CA GLY A 63 36.29 7.84 -87.76
C GLY A 63 35.89 6.43 -87.39
N THR A 64 36.73 5.47 -87.75
CA THR A 64 36.49 4.06 -87.41
C THR A 64 37.76 3.40 -86.93
N VAL A 65 37.63 2.51 -85.95
CA VAL A 65 38.64 1.55 -85.54
C VAL A 65 38.27 0.20 -86.14
N GLU A 66 39.17 -0.39 -86.92
CA GLU A 66 39.02 -1.72 -87.50
C GLU A 66 40.01 -2.71 -86.87
N PHE A 67 39.51 -3.82 -86.34
CA PHE A 67 40.31 -4.91 -85.80
C PHE A 67 40.57 -5.97 -86.87
N SER A 68 41.80 -6.50 -86.92
CA SER A 68 42.18 -7.60 -87.81
C SER A 68 41.50 -8.93 -87.44
N VAL A 69 41.11 -9.08 -86.18
CA VAL A 69 40.30 -10.19 -85.64
C VAL A 69 39.21 -9.60 -84.76
N ALA A 70 37.94 -9.97 -85.01
CA ALA A 70 36.81 -9.48 -84.23
C ALA A 70 37.02 -9.76 -82.72
N PRO A 71 36.94 -8.74 -81.86
CA PRO A 71 37.10 -8.93 -80.42
C PRO A 71 36.09 -9.96 -79.88
N ALA A 72 36.57 -10.93 -79.11
CA ALA A 72 35.78 -12.08 -78.66
C ALA A 72 34.64 -11.65 -77.71
N ASN A 73 33.50 -12.35 -77.78
CA ASN A 73 32.41 -12.12 -76.83
C ASN A 73 32.89 -12.36 -75.39
N GLY A 74 32.59 -11.41 -74.49
CA GLY A 74 33.02 -11.47 -73.09
C GLY A 74 34.46 -11.01 -72.82
N SER A 75 35.17 -10.47 -73.81
CA SER A 75 36.55 -9.95 -73.63
C SER A 75 36.66 -8.57 -72.96
N GLY A 76 35.54 -8.00 -72.52
CA GLY A 76 35.44 -6.65 -71.95
C GLY A 76 34.75 -5.66 -72.89
N ASN A 77 34.20 -4.57 -72.35
CA ASN A 77 33.64 -3.49 -73.16
C ASN A 77 34.77 -2.65 -73.76
N LEU A 78 34.65 -2.27 -75.03
CA LEU A 78 35.62 -1.44 -75.73
C LEU A 78 35.24 0.05 -75.65
N TYR A 79 36.24 0.89 -75.47
CA TYR A 79 36.11 2.34 -75.45
C TYR A 79 37.19 2.93 -76.34
N ILE A 80 36.79 3.74 -77.31
CA ILE A 80 37.68 4.47 -78.20
C ILE A 80 37.88 5.85 -77.61
N VAL A 81 39.13 6.28 -77.46
CA VAL A 81 39.51 7.45 -76.66
C VAL A 81 40.37 8.38 -77.50
N SER A 82 40.08 9.67 -77.44
CA SER A 82 40.92 10.71 -78.04
C SER A 82 42.21 10.86 -77.23
N ALA A 83 43.35 10.67 -77.89
CA ALA A 83 44.70 10.74 -77.35
C ALA A 83 45.56 11.73 -78.16
N PRO A 84 45.21 13.03 -78.19
CA PRO A 84 45.90 13.99 -79.06
C PRO A 84 47.35 14.19 -78.65
N PHE A 85 48.25 14.34 -79.63
CA PHE A 85 49.60 14.80 -79.33
C PHE A 85 49.55 16.22 -78.80
N PHE A 86 50.35 16.53 -77.77
CA PHE A 86 50.48 17.88 -77.20
C PHE A 86 51.56 18.74 -77.89
N THR A 87 52.33 18.19 -78.84
CA THR A 87 53.39 18.88 -79.60
C THR A 87 52.85 19.68 -80.80
N ARG A 88 53.36 20.90 -81.05
CA ARG A 88 52.94 21.71 -82.21
C ARG A 88 53.95 21.57 -83.35
N GLU A 89 53.53 20.97 -84.46
CA GLU A 89 54.41 20.72 -85.63
C GLU A 89 54.04 21.54 -86.87
N GLY A 90 52.88 22.23 -86.87
CA GLY A 90 52.46 23.08 -87.98
C GLY A 90 53.25 24.39 -88.07
N GLN A 91 53.95 24.59 -89.20
CA GLN A 91 54.71 25.81 -89.51
C GLN A 91 54.04 26.62 -90.64
N TYR A 92 53.96 27.94 -90.48
CA TYR A 92 53.67 28.86 -91.58
C TYR A 92 55.00 29.42 -92.10
N THR A 93 55.22 29.39 -93.42
CA THR A 93 56.37 30.04 -94.03
C THR A 93 56.09 31.54 -94.20
N GLY A 94 57.10 32.38 -93.97
CA GLY A 94 56.94 33.85 -93.97
C GLY A 94 56.50 34.47 -95.30
N GLU A 95 56.60 33.73 -96.40
CA GLU A 95 56.28 34.19 -97.76
C GLU A 95 55.22 33.31 -98.48
N GLY A 96 54.60 32.35 -97.77
CA GLY A 96 53.57 31.48 -98.32
C GLY A 96 52.15 32.05 -98.19
N PRO A 97 51.19 31.62 -99.03
CA PRO A 97 49.80 32.02 -98.87
C PRO A 97 49.26 31.53 -97.52
N PHE A 98 48.78 32.46 -96.69
CA PHE A 98 48.09 32.14 -95.45
C PHE A 98 46.73 31.54 -95.77
N THR A 99 46.60 30.22 -95.64
CA THR A 99 45.34 29.53 -95.97
C THR A 99 44.45 29.44 -94.74
N PRO A 100 43.17 29.84 -94.81
CA PRO A 100 42.20 29.58 -93.75
C PRO A 100 42.12 28.10 -93.36
N LYS A 101 42.39 27.20 -94.31
CA LYS A 101 42.44 25.75 -94.08
C LYS A 101 43.53 25.34 -93.09
N GLY A 102 44.79 25.77 -93.33
CA GLY A 102 45.89 25.47 -92.41
C GLY A 102 45.64 26.05 -91.01
N LEU A 103 45.03 27.24 -90.95
CA LEU A 103 44.68 27.89 -89.69
C LEU A 103 43.61 27.12 -88.90
N ASN A 104 42.52 26.74 -89.56
CA ASN A 104 41.44 25.99 -88.93
C ASN A 104 41.94 24.65 -88.38
N ASN A 105 42.81 23.93 -89.09
CA ASN A 105 43.36 22.66 -88.61
C ASN A 105 44.20 22.82 -87.34
N GLN A 106 44.94 23.93 -87.20
CA GLN A 106 45.69 24.22 -85.98
C GLN A 106 44.77 24.59 -84.80
N PHE A 107 43.68 25.33 -85.05
CA PHE A 107 42.70 25.65 -84.01
C PHE A 107 41.89 24.42 -83.58
N ASP A 108 41.49 23.57 -84.53
CA ASP A 108 40.81 22.31 -84.23
C ASP A 108 41.69 21.41 -83.36
N LYS A 109 43.00 21.30 -83.67
CA LYS A 109 43.94 20.53 -82.85
C LYS A 109 44.06 21.07 -81.41
N ALA A 110 44.04 22.39 -81.24
CA ALA A 110 44.01 22.99 -79.91
C ALA A 110 42.72 22.64 -79.15
N ALA A 111 41.56 22.74 -79.81
CA ALA A 111 40.28 22.38 -79.22
C ALA A 111 40.22 20.91 -78.78
N VAL A 112 40.73 19.97 -79.58
CA VAL A 112 40.79 18.54 -79.21
C VAL A 112 41.66 18.30 -77.97
N ARG A 113 42.79 19.00 -77.83
CA ARG A 113 43.63 18.93 -76.61
C ARG A 113 42.91 19.46 -75.39
N ASP A 114 42.21 20.59 -75.52
CA ASP A 114 41.46 21.19 -74.42
C ASP A 114 40.34 20.26 -73.94
N ILE A 115 39.67 19.56 -74.86
CA ILE A 115 38.65 18.55 -74.54
C ILE A 115 39.28 17.34 -73.84
N ALA A 116 40.43 16.85 -74.31
CA ALA A 116 41.16 15.75 -73.65
C ALA A 116 41.63 16.14 -72.23
N LEU A 117 42.20 17.35 -72.07
CA LEU A 117 42.58 17.89 -70.77
C LEU A 117 41.39 18.06 -69.84
N LYS A 118 40.26 18.57 -70.34
CA LYS A 118 39.03 18.72 -69.56
C LYS A 118 38.56 17.37 -69.01
N ARG A 119 38.56 16.32 -69.83
CA ARG A 119 38.23 14.95 -69.39
C ARG A 119 39.10 14.51 -68.23
N ASP A 120 40.41 14.72 -68.34
CA ASP A 120 41.37 14.24 -67.34
C ASP A 120 41.29 15.07 -66.04
N VAL A 121 41.15 16.40 -66.16
CA VAL A 121 40.98 17.32 -65.02
C VAL A 121 39.65 17.09 -64.29
N ASP A 122 38.56 16.80 -65.00
CA ASP A 122 37.27 16.51 -64.38
C ASP A 122 37.26 15.20 -63.57
N ARG A 123 38.22 14.32 -63.82
CA ARG A 123 38.40 13.05 -63.10
C ARG A 123 39.47 13.11 -62.01
N ALA A 124 40.11 14.26 -61.82
CA ALA A 124 41.13 14.47 -60.78
C ALA A 124 40.51 14.93 -59.45
N PHE A 125 41.23 14.72 -58.35
CA PHE A 125 40.94 15.41 -57.08
C PHE A 125 41.24 16.91 -57.25
N LYS A 126 40.21 17.75 -57.05
CA LYS A 126 40.33 19.21 -57.20
C LYS A 126 40.48 19.85 -55.82
N VAL A 127 41.48 20.71 -55.67
CA VAL A 127 41.59 21.63 -54.52
C VAL A 127 40.98 22.99 -54.88
N PRO A 128 40.47 23.76 -53.89
CA PRO A 128 40.02 25.12 -54.09
C PRO A 128 41.03 26.03 -54.80
N LEU A 129 40.51 27.03 -55.53
CA LEU A 129 41.33 28.02 -56.21
C LEU A 129 42.18 28.81 -55.20
N GLY A 130 43.50 28.78 -55.37
CA GLY A 130 44.45 29.44 -54.47
C GLY A 130 45.22 28.48 -53.55
N GLU A 131 44.90 27.19 -53.56
CA GLU A 131 45.62 26.15 -52.81
C GLU A 131 46.66 25.42 -53.69
N ALA A 132 47.70 24.89 -53.06
CA ALA A 132 48.70 24.06 -53.73
C ALA A 132 48.16 22.65 -54.02
N ALA A 133 48.76 21.95 -54.99
CA ALA A 133 48.41 20.56 -55.29
C ALA A 133 48.60 19.65 -54.06
N ILE A 134 47.75 18.63 -53.95
CA ILE A 134 47.81 17.65 -52.86
C ILE A 134 49.04 16.73 -53.03
N ASP A 135 49.96 16.78 -52.05
CA ASP A 135 51.00 15.76 -51.87
C ASP A 135 50.41 14.57 -51.12
N TYR A 136 50.20 13.45 -51.81
CA TYR A 136 49.72 12.23 -51.15
C TYR A 136 50.81 11.59 -50.28
N PRO A 137 50.41 10.96 -49.15
CA PRO A 137 51.29 10.02 -48.46
C PRO A 137 51.81 8.95 -49.42
N SER A 138 53.01 8.44 -49.16
CA SER A 138 53.62 7.42 -50.02
C SER A 138 52.69 6.21 -50.19
N SER A 139 52.83 5.48 -51.29
CA SER A 139 52.02 4.27 -51.53
C SER A 139 52.16 3.24 -50.41
N ALA A 140 53.34 3.15 -49.79
CA ALA A 140 53.59 2.32 -48.62
C ALA A 140 52.84 2.82 -47.37
N ASP A 141 52.80 4.13 -47.14
CA ASP A 141 52.14 4.72 -45.96
C ASP A 141 50.62 4.66 -46.05
N ARG A 142 50.04 4.78 -47.25
CA ARG A 142 48.58 4.76 -47.45
C ARG A 142 47.99 3.36 -47.62
N ALA A 143 48.80 2.32 -47.76
CA ALA A 143 48.32 0.96 -47.88
C ALA A 143 47.53 0.54 -46.63
N ASN A 144 46.27 0.10 -46.81
CA ASN A 144 45.34 -0.27 -45.73
C ASN A 144 45.04 0.85 -44.70
N ARG A 145 45.11 2.13 -45.12
CA ARG A 145 44.84 3.31 -44.26
C ARG A 145 43.70 4.16 -44.82
N TYR A 146 43.13 5.02 -43.98
CA TYR A 146 42.18 6.06 -44.41
C TYR A 146 42.92 7.35 -44.77
N LEU A 147 42.42 8.06 -45.79
CA LEU A 147 42.84 9.44 -46.09
C LEU A 147 42.17 10.38 -45.09
N ALA A 148 42.97 11.15 -44.36
CA ALA A 148 42.52 12.22 -43.46
C ALA A 148 43.36 13.47 -43.71
N PHE A 149 43.11 14.56 -42.99
CA PHE A 149 43.90 15.79 -43.02
C PHE A 149 44.48 16.08 -41.64
N ASP A 150 45.72 16.53 -41.58
CA ASP A 150 46.37 16.96 -40.35
C ASP A 150 45.95 18.38 -39.94
N ALA A 151 46.59 18.91 -38.89
CA ALA A 151 46.31 20.24 -38.37
C ALA A 151 46.63 21.38 -39.37
N ASP A 152 47.52 21.11 -40.33
CA ASP A 152 47.90 22.06 -41.40
C ASP A 152 47.07 21.84 -42.68
N GLY A 153 46.06 20.95 -42.63
CA GLY A 153 45.22 20.61 -43.77
C GLY A 153 45.93 19.73 -44.81
N LYS A 154 47.09 19.14 -44.48
CA LYS A 154 47.80 18.25 -45.40
C LYS A 154 47.25 16.82 -45.28
N PRO A 155 47.10 16.09 -46.40
CA PRO A 155 46.59 14.75 -46.33
C PRO A 155 47.55 13.79 -45.63
N VAL A 156 47.02 13.02 -44.69
CA VAL A 156 47.74 12.01 -43.91
C VAL A 156 47.03 10.66 -43.98
N ALA A 157 47.81 9.58 -43.89
CA ALA A 157 47.29 8.22 -43.85
C ALA A 157 47.10 7.78 -42.40
N LEU A 158 45.85 7.62 -41.96
CA LEU A 158 45.54 7.20 -40.59
C LEU A 158 45.22 5.70 -40.49
N PRO A 159 45.57 5.04 -39.37
CA PRO A 159 45.12 3.69 -39.07
C PRO A 159 43.60 3.55 -39.18
N ALA A 160 43.14 2.35 -39.52
CA ALA A 160 41.72 2.06 -39.49
C ALA A 160 41.14 2.26 -38.08
N ILE A 161 40.19 3.18 -37.94
CA ILE A 161 39.42 3.39 -36.72
C ILE A 161 38.13 2.56 -36.86
N GLY A 162 38.07 1.41 -36.20
CA GLY A 162 36.84 0.61 -36.14
C GLY A 162 35.87 1.28 -35.17
N GLY A 163 34.90 2.04 -35.67
CA GLY A 163 34.03 2.78 -34.77
C GLY A 163 32.97 3.64 -35.39
N PHE A 164 32.11 3.08 -36.25
CA PHE A 164 30.73 3.58 -36.39
C PHE A 164 29.81 2.38 -36.65
N ILE A 165 28.78 2.21 -35.80
CA ILE A 165 27.57 1.34 -35.88
C ILE A 165 27.44 0.02 -35.08
N SER A 166 28.25 -0.26 -34.04
CA SER A 166 27.86 -1.28 -33.03
C SER A 166 28.17 -0.82 -31.60
N PRO A 167 27.26 -1.01 -30.62
CA PRO A 167 27.60 -0.82 -29.22
C PRO A 167 28.81 -1.71 -28.89
N TRP A 168 29.76 -1.16 -28.13
CA TRP A 168 30.90 -1.93 -27.66
C TRP A 168 30.39 -3.00 -26.69
N ILE A 169 30.28 -4.25 -27.15
CA ILE A 169 29.69 -5.35 -26.39
C ILE A 169 30.79 -6.21 -25.79
N PHE A 170 30.82 -6.28 -24.47
CA PHE A 170 31.63 -7.23 -23.72
C PHE A 170 30.92 -8.59 -23.64
N SER A 171 31.68 -9.67 -23.72
CA SER A 171 31.16 -11.03 -23.59
C SER A 171 30.81 -11.41 -22.16
N SER A 172 31.30 -10.65 -21.17
CA SER A 172 30.91 -10.80 -19.76
C SER A 172 31.12 -9.53 -18.97
N ARG A 173 30.52 -9.46 -17.78
CA ARG A 173 30.73 -8.37 -16.82
C ARG A 173 32.19 -8.27 -16.37
N ALA A 174 32.84 -9.41 -16.10
CA ALA A 174 34.24 -9.44 -15.68
C ALA A 174 35.17 -8.85 -16.76
N GLU A 175 34.89 -9.13 -18.03
CA GLU A 175 35.62 -8.53 -19.15
C GLU A 175 35.44 -7.02 -19.19
N ALA A 176 34.20 -6.52 -19.04
CA ALA A 176 33.95 -5.07 -18.98
C ALA A 176 34.72 -4.41 -17.81
N GLN A 177 34.68 -5.02 -16.62
CA GLN A 177 35.37 -4.53 -15.42
C GLN A 177 36.91 -4.54 -15.56
N GLY A 178 37.48 -5.37 -16.43
CA GLY A 178 38.91 -5.42 -16.72
C GLY A 178 39.35 -4.59 -17.93
N SER A 179 38.40 -4.03 -18.69
CA SER A 179 38.69 -3.39 -19.99
C SER A 179 38.83 -1.87 -19.88
N TYR A 180 39.70 -1.31 -20.71
CA TYR A 180 39.75 0.14 -20.98
C TYR A 180 38.69 0.50 -22.02
N VAL A 181 37.87 1.53 -21.75
CA VAL A 181 36.82 1.98 -22.66
C VAL A 181 37.15 3.40 -23.16
N PRO A 182 37.42 3.60 -24.47
CA PRO A 182 37.83 4.90 -24.99
C PRO A 182 36.86 6.03 -24.62
N GLY A 183 37.40 7.23 -24.38
CA GLY A 183 36.66 8.40 -23.91
C GLY A 183 35.44 8.81 -24.76
N LEU A 184 35.43 8.47 -26.05
CA LEU A 184 34.33 8.78 -26.97
C LEU A 184 33.15 7.80 -26.91
N VAL A 185 33.29 6.66 -26.24
CA VAL A 185 32.24 5.64 -26.13
C VAL A 185 31.23 6.06 -25.06
N ALA A 186 30.03 6.47 -25.48
CA ALA A 186 28.96 6.89 -24.57
C ALA A 186 28.12 5.73 -24.01
N SER A 187 28.14 4.57 -24.66
CA SER A 187 27.33 3.40 -24.29
C SER A 187 28.07 2.09 -24.54
N ILE A 188 27.85 1.11 -23.67
CA ILE A 188 28.40 -0.25 -23.80
C ILE A 188 27.30 -1.28 -23.58
N GLY A 189 27.50 -2.47 -24.13
CA GLY A 189 26.67 -3.65 -23.86
C GLY A 189 27.48 -4.69 -23.09
N VAL A 190 26.83 -5.43 -22.18
CA VAL A 190 27.44 -6.56 -21.48
C VAL A 190 26.55 -7.78 -21.64
N LYS A 191 27.09 -8.89 -22.18
CA LYS A 191 26.33 -10.13 -22.27
C LYS A 191 26.09 -10.74 -20.88
N ALA A 192 24.84 -11.10 -20.61
CA ALA A 192 24.38 -11.82 -19.43
C ALA A 192 23.46 -12.97 -19.86
N GLY A 193 24.01 -14.18 -19.98
CA GLY A 193 23.32 -15.30 -20.62
C GLY A 193 22.96 -14.99 -22.08
N ASN A 194 21.69 -15.14 -22.45
CA ASN A 194 21.18 -14.84 -23.79
C ASN A 194 20.78 -13.36 -23.97
N ARG A 195 21.15 -12.48 -23.04
CA ARG A 195 20.74 -11.06 -23.01
C ARG A 195 21.95 -10.15 -23.17
N ILE A 196 21.71 -8.93 -23.64
CA ILE A 196 22.68 -7.83 -23.58
C ILE A 196 22.11 -6.79 -22.63
N LEU A 197 22.85 -6.46 -21.58
CA LEU A 197 22.55 -5.39 -20.64
C LEU A 197 23.20 -4.11 -21.15
N ASN A 198 22.41 -3.07 -21.40
CA ASN A 198 22.93 -1.83 -21.94
C ASN A 198 23.25 -0.84 -20.82
N TYR A 199 24.37 -0.15 -20.97
CA TYR A 199 24.82 0.86 -20.03
C TYR A 199 25.16 2.17 -20.73
N ALA A 200 24.84 3.28 -20.08
CA ALA A 200 25.24 4.62 -20.47
C ALA A 200 26.32 5.13 -19.50
N ARG A 201 27.30 5.87 -20.03
CA ARG A 201 28.35 6.46 -19.20
C ARG A 201 27.78 7.62 -18.39
N ASP A 202 28.07 7.63 -17.10
CA ASP A 202 27.72 8.72 -16.19
C ASP A 202 28.70 8.81 -15.00
N ASN A 203 29.10 10.03 -14.63
CA ASN A 203 30.07 10.22 -13.53
C ASN A 203 29.53 9.73 -12.17
N GLY A 204 28.21 9.63 -12.03
CA GLY A 204 27.51 9.13 -10.84
C GLY A 204 27.20 7.64 -10.85
N GLY A 205 27.53 6.90 -11.92
CA GLY A 205 27.12 5.51 -12.11
C GLY A 205 27.62 4.57 -11.01
N THR A 206 26.71 3.74 -10.51
CA THR A 206 27.01 2.73 -9.48
C THR A 206 26.81 1.30 -9.97
N ALA A 207 26.29 1.12 -11.19
CA ALA A 207 25.94 -0.19 -11.70
C ALA A 207 27.14 -0.97 -12.24
N LEU A 208 28.11 -0.30 -12.88
CA LEU A 208 29.32 -0.93 -13.39
C LEU A 208 30.49 0.08 -13.39
N THR A 209 31.69 -0.42 -13.11
CA THR A 209 32.95 0.34 -13.26
C THR A 209 33.88 -0.46 -14.16
N THR A 210 34.35 0.15 -15.24
CA THR A 210 35.29 -0.46 -16.19
C THR A 210 36.73 -0.33 -15.69
N GLY A 211 37.68 -1.05 -16.31
CA GLY A 211 39.07 -1.15 -15.84
C GLY A 211 39.84 0.18 -15.87
N ASP A 212 39.35 1.16 -16.60
CA ASP A 212 39.82 2.54 -16.66
C ASP A 212 39.19 3.47 -15.59
N GLY A 213 38.37 2.92 -14.69
CA GLY A 213 37.69 3.66 -13.63
C GLY A 213 36.43 4.42 -14.07
N GLN A 214 36.02 4.32 -15.35
CA GLN A 214 34.79 4.95 -15.83
C GLN A 214 33.55 4.28 -15.21
N ARG A 215 32.52 5.08 -14.95
CA ARG A 215 31.29 4.69 -14.27
C ARG A 215 30.12 4.66 -15.24
N TRP A 216 29.23 3.71 -15.00
CA TRP A 216 28.15 3.38 -15.91
C TRP A 216 26.87 3.05 -15.15
N SER A 217 25.74 3.53 -15.68
CA SER A 217 24.38 3.25 -15.21
C SER A 217 23.60 2.44 -16.25
N PRO A 218 22.55 1.70 -15.85
CA PRO A 218 21.67 1.02 -16.79
C PRO A 218 21.05 2.01 -17.78
N ALA A 219 21.08 1.65 -19.06
CA ALA A 219 20.41 2.40 -20.13
C ALA A 219 19.08 1.74 -20.55
N ASP A 220 18.80 0.52 -20.08
CA ASP A 220 17.57 -0.20 -20.37
C ASP A 220 16.35 0.45 -19.70
N GLU A 221 15.19 0.39 -20.37
CA GLU A 221 13.92 0.87 -19.79
C GLU A 221 13.51 0.05 -18.56
N VAL A 222 13.83 -1.24 -18.57
CA VAL A 222 13.60 -2.19 -17.49
C VAL A 222 14.96 -2.64 -16.95
N VAL A 223 15.25 -2.28 -15.72
CA VAL A 223 16.48 -2.65 -15.01
C VAL A 223 16.34 -4.03 -14.41
N ARG A 224 17.46 -4.76 -14.33
CA ARG A 224 17.52 -6.13 -13.78
C ARG A 224 18.66 -6.26 -12.78
N PRO A 225 18.61 -7.23 -11.85
CA PRO A 225 19.66 -7.40 -10.84
C PRO A 225 21.07 -7.62 -11.42
N ASP A 226 21.17 -8.31 -12.55
CA ASP A 226 22.43 -8.56 -13.27
C ASP A 226 23.13 -7.28 -13.76
N HIS A 227 22.39 -6.18 -13.96
CA HIS A 227 22.97 -4.87 -14.26
C HIS A 227 23.95 -4.41 -13.18
N PHE A 228 23.71 -4.79 -11.93
CA PHE A 228 24.51 -4.45 -10.76
C PHE A 228 25.39 -5.61 -10.29
N GLY A 229 25.47 -6.69 -11.08
CA GLY A 229 26.26 -7.88 -10.74
C GLY A 229 25.61 -8.76 -9.67
N VAL A 230 24.32 -8.57 -9.39
CA VAL A 230 23.56 -9.44 -8.49
C VAL A 230 23.31 -10.76 -9.21
N THR A 231 23.74 -11.87 -8.61
CA THR A 231 23.61 -13.20 -9.19
C THR A 231 22.43 -13.94 -8.56
N VAL A 232 21.51 -14.43 -9.38
CA VAL A 232 20.38 -15.25 -8.93
C VAL A 232 20.88 -16.57 -8.34
N ASN A 233 20.25 -17.03 -7.26
CA ASN A 233 20.57 -18.26 -6.53
C ASN A 233 21.98 -18.32 -5.90
N SER A 234 22.76 -17.22 -5.92
CA SER A 234 24.06 -17.19 -5.26
C SER A 234 23.92 -17.52 -3.77
N PRO A 235 24.76 -18.42 -3.21
CA PRO A 235 24.77 -18.69 -1.78
C PRO A 235 25.42 -17.55 -0.97
N SER A 236 26.15 -16.64 -1.63
CA SER A 236 26.83 -15.53 -0.97
C SER A 236 25.87 -14.41 -0.56
N ASP A 237 26.27 -13.62 0.43
CA ASP A 237 25.63 -12.34 0.73
C ASP A 237 25.86 -11.36 -0.43
N GLN A 238 24.79 -10.78 -0.96
CA GLN A 238 24.83 -9.78 -2.05
C GLN A 238 24.29 -8.41 -1.59
N THR A 239 24.33 -8.13 -0.29
CA THR A 239 23.81 -6.87 0.31
C THR A 239 24.34 -5.63 -0.40
N GLU A 240 25.64 -5.55 -0.69
CA GLU A 240 26.24 -4.37 -1.32
C GLU A 240 25.66 -4.11 -2.73
N GLN A 241 25.58 -5.15 -3.55
CA GLN A 241 25.11 -5.05 -4.93
C GLN A 241 23.60 -4.76 -4.97
N ILE A 242 22.81 -5.41 -4.11
CA ILE A 242 21.38 -5.16 -4.00
C ILE A 242 21.12 -3.74 -3.48
N THR A 243 21.92 -3.24 -2.54
CA THR A 243 21.78 -1.85 -2.06
C THR A 243 22.01 -0.86 -3.22
N LYS A 244 23.08 -1.00 -4.00
CA LYS A 244 23.34 -0.13 -5.16
C LYS A 244 22.21 -0.17 -6.20
N LEU A 245 21.68 -1.37 -6.47
CA LEU A 245 20.54 -1.57 -7.38
C LEU A 245 19.29 -0.83 -6.87
N LEU A 246 18.95 -1.00 -5.59
CA LEU A 246 17.75 -0.43 -5.01
C LEU A 246 17.87 1.09 -4.82
N ASP A 247 19.03 1.59 -4.43
CA ASP A 247 19.31 3.03 -4.33
C ASP A 247 19.08 3.73 -5.67
N TRP A 248 19.66 3.17 -6.74
CA TRP A 248 19.56 3.75 -8.07
C TRP A 248 18.13 3.68 -8.62
N THR A 249 17.49 2.51 -8.55
CA THR A 249 16.13 2.33 -9.11
C THR A 249 15.11 3.17 -8.36
N SER A 250 15.20 3.27 -7.03
CA SER A 250 14.28 4.07 -6.24
C SER A 250 14.49 5.58 -6.35
N ALA A 251 15.70 6.04 -6.72
CA ALA A 251 15.98 7.45 -6.98
C ALA A 251 15.40 7.91 -8.33
N ILE A 252 15.54 7.07 -9.36
CA ILE A 252 15.14 7.42 -10.74
C ILE A 252 13.68 7.03 -11.04
N GLY A 253 13.11 6.05 -10.32
CA GLY A 253 11.75 5.56 -10.57
C GLY A 253 11.66 4.62 -11.78
N ARG A 254 12.76 3.96 -12.16
CA ARG A 254 12.77 2.95 -13.22
C ARG A 254 12.21 1.63 -12.73
N GLU A 255 11.60 0.87 -13.64
CA GLU A 255 11.13 -0.47 -13.33
C GLU A 255 12.31 -1.40 -13.04
N LEU A 256 12.23 -2.11 -11.91
CA LEU A 256 13.10 -3.22 -11.57
C LEU A 256 12.36 -4.54 -11.81
N CYS A 257 12.75 -5.25 -12.85
CA CYS A 257 12.27 -6.59 -13.12
C CYS A 257 13.22 -7.61 -12.50
N TRP A 258 12.78 -8.27 -11.45
CA TRP A 258 13.50 -9.37 -10.82
C TRP A 258 13.42 -10.63 -11.69
N LEU A 259 14.50 -11.39 -11.76
CA LEU A 259 14.47 -12.73 -12.35
C LEU A 259 14.05 -13.74 -11.29
N GLY A 260 13.25 -14.75 -11.67
CA GLY A 260 12.83 -15.82 -10.77
C GLY A 260 14.02 -16.57 -10.14
N GLY A 261 13.94 -16.86 -8.85
CA GLY A 261 15.02 -17.44 -8.04
C GLY A 261 15.28 -16.69 -6.74
N THR A 262 16.31 -17.09 -6.00
CA THR A 262 16.61 -16.55 -4.65
C THR A 262 17.75 -15.52 -4.67
N TYR A 263 17.56 -14.41 -3.98
CA TYR A 263 18.54 -13.36 -3.72
C TYR A 263 18.76 -13.22 -2.22
N ARG A 264 20.02 -13.26 -1.77
CA ARG A 264 20.38 -13.22 -0.34
C ARG A 264 20.99 -11.87 0.01
N PHE A 265 20.47 -11.24 1.05
CA PHE A 265 20.94 -9.96 1.58
C PHE A 265 20.55 -9.81 3.05
N THR A 266 21.14 -8.87 3.77
CA THR A 266 20.86 -8.65 5.19
C THR A 266 19.60 -7.82 5.41
N SER A 267 19.61 -6.58 4.93
CA SER A 267 18.50 -5.62 5.00
C SER A 267 18.77 -4.46 4.05
N TYR A 268 17.74 -3.70 3.68
CA TYR A 268 17.85 -2.49 2.89
C TYR A 268 16.99 -1.37 3.48
N ASN A 269 17.64 -0.26 3.81
CA ASN A 269 16.98 0.97 4.25
C ASN A 269 17.17 2.03 3.17
N CYS A 270 16.11 2.39 2.47
CA CYS A 270 16.22 3.32 1.36
C CYS A 270 16.69 4.71 1.84
N PRO A 271 17.80 5.25 1.31
CA PRO A 271 18.31 6.58 1.68
C PRO A 271 17.58 7.71 0.93
N ASN A 272 16.86 7.38 -0.15
CA ASN A 272 16.18 8.37 -0.98
C ASN A 272 15.01 9.01 -0.22
N LEU A 273 14.94 10.33 -0.24
CA LEU A 273 13.94 11.11 0.49
C LEU A 273 12.53 11.03 -0.13
N SER A 274 12.43 10.70 -1.42
CA SER A 274 11.15 10.50 -2.13
C SER A 274 11.26 9.27 -3.05
N PRO A 275 11.31 8.06 -2.47
CA PRO A 275 11.57 6.86 -3.25
C PRO A 275 10.40 6.58 -4.21
N ARG A 276 10.74 6.26 -5.47
CA ARG A 276 9.80 5.80 -6.50
C ARG A 276 10.14 4.37 -6.89
N VAL A 277 9.31 3.42 -6.48
CA VAL A 277 9.58 1.99 -6.57
C VAL A 277 8.56 1.36 -7.52
N LYS A 278 9.05 0.67 -8.54
CA LYS A 278 8.24 -0.17 -9.43
C LYS A 278 8.91 -1.51 -9.63
N TRP A 279 8.37 -2.57 -9.03
CA TRP A 279 8.96 -3.91 -9.05
C TRP A 279 8.05 -4.91 -9.76
N SER A 280 8.65 -5.72 -10.63
CA SER A 280 7.99 -6.84 -11.31
C SER A 280 8.85 -8.10 -11.21
N SER A 281 8.26 -9.28 -11.47
CA SER A 281 8.98 -10.55 -11.53
C SER A 281 8.87 -11.19 -12.92
N GLN A 282 9.97 -11.77 -13.42
CA GLN A 282 10.01 -12.52 -14.68
C GLN A 282 10.57 -13.92 -14.47
N GLY A 283 9.88 -14.92 -15.02
CA GLY A 283 10.36 -16.31 -15.05
C GLY A 283 10.07 -17.10 -13.77
N GLY A 284 9.09 -16.70 -12.98
CA GLY A 284 8.59 -17.42 -11.80
C GLY A 284 8.62 -16.58 -10.53
N ARG A 285 8.65 -17.26 -9.37
CA ARG A 285 8.75 -16.60 -8.06
C ARG A 285 10.15 -16.06 -7.81
N THR A 286 10.24 -14.79 -7.44
CA THR A 286 11.47 -14.15 -6.94
C THR A 286 11.44 -14.17 -5.42
N ILE A 287 12.47 -14.76 -4.81
CA ILE A 287 12.62 -14.83 -3.35
C ILE A 287 13.72 -13.86 -2.92
N LEU A 288 13.33 -12.78 -2.24
CA LEU A 288 14.24 -11.89 -1.54
C LEU A 288 14.41 -12.40 -0.11
N ARG A 289 15.51 -13.12 0.12
CA ARG A 289 15.80 -13.80 1.40
C ARG A 289 16.70 -12.93 2.28
N SER A 290 16.15 -12.48 3.40
CA SER A 290 16.91 -11.80 4.46
C SER A 290 17.75 -12.83 5.23
N ILE A 291 19.07 -12.66 5.26
CA ILE A 291 20.03 -13.49 6.01
C ILE A 291 20.53 -12.83 7.30
N LYS A 292 19.96 -11.68 7.71
CA LYS A 292 20.33 -11.01 8.97
C LYS A 292 20.07 -11.95 10.15
N ALA A 293 21.13 -12.29 10.91
CA ALA A 293 21.11 -13.37 11.89
C ALA A 293 20.15 -13.15 13.09
N ALA A 294 20.04 -11.92 13.58
CA ALA A 294 19.15 -11.55 14.68
C ALA A 294 18.68 -10.09 14.54
N PRO A 295 17.53 -9.73 15.14
CA PRO A 295 17.14 -8.34 15.30
C PRO A 295 18.13 -7.59 16.21
N ASP A 296 18.55 -6.38 15.87
CA ASP A 296 19.42 -5.58 16.75
C ASP A 296 18.66 -5.15 18.00
N ALA A 297 19.28 -5.34 19.18
CA ALA A 297 18.65 -5.15 20.49
C ALA A 297 18.27 -3.69 20.85
N THR A 298 18.46 -2.72 19.95
CA THR A 298 18.41 -1.29 20.29
C THR A 298 17.15 -0.55 19.82
N SER A 299 16.38 -1.07 18.83
CA SER A 299 15.06 -0.51 18.46
C SER A 299 14.29 -1.40 17.49
N SER A 300 12.97 -1.59 17.70
CA SER A 300 12.10 -2.30 16.74
C SER A 300 11.84 -1.52 15.44
N LEU A 301 12.21 -0.23 15.37
CA LEU A 301 11.98 0.62 14.21
C LEU A 301 13.06 0.47 13.11
N SER A 302 14.19 -0.17 13.42
CA SER A 302 15.30 -0.41 12.48
C SER A 302 15.33 -1.84 11.92
N GLU A 303 14.37 -2.70 12.32
CA GLU A 303 14.38 -4.12 12.00
C GLU A 303 13.43 -4.49 10.87
N PHE A 304 13.94 -4.47 9.64
CA PHE A 304 13.20 -4.80 8.42
C PHE A 304 14.08 -5.48 7.37
N ALA A 305 13.46 -6.19 6.43
CA ALA A 305 14.14 -6.63 5.22
C ALA A 305 14.29 -5.45 4.25
N VAL A 306 13.20 -4.71 4.00
CA VAL A 306 13.19 -3.56 3.07
C VAL A 306 12.35 -2.43 3.67
N ASN A 307 12.89 -1.22 3.70
CA ASN A 307 12.18 -0.02 4.14
C ASN A 307 12.21 1.08 3.08
N PHE A 308 11.03 1.60 2.72
CA PHE A 308 10.84 2.80 1.91
C PHE A 308 10.17 3.88 2.74
N ARG A 309 10.77 5.07 2.78
CA ARG A 309 10.28 6.15 3.63
C ARG A 309 10.28 7.49 2.91
N GLY A 310 9.14 8.17 2.95
CA GLY A 310 9.03 9.59 2.61
C GLY A 310 9.69 10.49 3.66
N ALA A 311 10.46 11.48 3.22
CA ALA A 311 11.12 12.44 4.10
C ALA A 311 10.17 13.54 4.57
N THR A 312 10.43 14.10 5.75
CA THR A 312 9.73 15.31 6.19
C THR A 312 10.28 16.49 5.40
N ILE A 313 9.40 17.28 4.78
CA ILE A 313 9.75 18.56 4.16
C ILE A 313 9.76 19.64 5.24
N ARG A 314 8.61 19.84 5.91
CA ARG A 314 8.46 20.74 7.06
C ARG A 314 7.25 20.37 7.91
N GLN A 315 7.18 20.96 9.10
CA GLN A 315 5.97 20.94 9.92
C GLN A 315 5.26 22.30 9.82
N ASP A 316 3.94 22.24 9.84
CA ASP A 316 3.04 23.39 9.88
C ASP A 316 1.95 23.14 10.94
N THR A 317 1.21 24.18 11.33
CA THR A 317 0.10 24.09 12.27
C THR A 317 -1.17 24.54 11.59
N VAL A 318 -2.25 23.79 11.82
CA VAL A 318 -3.58 24.20 11.36
C VAL A 318 -4.03 25.42 12.17
N THR A 319 -4.58 26.43 11.52
CA THR A 319 -4.89 27.73 12.15
C THR A 319 -6.38 27.95 12.43
N ASN A 320 -7.24 27.04 11.99
CA ASN A 320 -8.69 27.15 12.15
C ASN A 320 -9.30 25.83 12.66
N ASN A 321 -10.48 25.93 13.30
CA ASN A 321 -11.28 24.75 13.63
C ASN A 321 -11.51 23.88 12.39
N VAL A 322 -11.46 22.57 12.58
CA VAL A 322 -11.79 21.59 11.55
C VAL A 322 -13.04 20.82 11.93
N SER A 323 -13.81 20.44 10.93
CA SER A 323 -15.07 19.70 11.11
C SER A 323 -15.08 18.43 10.29
N ALA A 324 -15.62 17.37 10.86
CA ALA A 324 -15.80 16.10 10.17
C ALA A 324 -16.67 16.31 8.93
N GLY A 325 -16.28 15.73 7.80
CA GLY A 325 -16.93 15.92 6.50
C GLY A 325 -16.47 17.17 5.73
N GLY A 326 -15.75 18.10 6.37
CA GLY A 326 -15.11 19.21 5.66
C GLY A 326 -13.93 18.75 4.79
N ALA A 327 -13.51 19.57 3.82
CA ALA A 327 -12.42 19.21 2.90
C ALA A 327 -11.28 20.24 2.89
N ARG A 328 -11.34 21.31 3.67
CA ARG A 328 -10.37 22.41 3.64
C ARG A 328 -9.70 22.59 4.99
N VAL A 329 -8.40 22.87 4.94
CA VAL A 329 -7.58 23.14 6.13
C VAL A 329 -6.78 24.42 5.88
N ASN A 330 -6.76 25.30 6.88
CA ASN A 330 -5.91 26.49 6.84
C ASN A 330 -4.56 26.18 7.51
N LEU A 331 -3.48 26.44 6.79
CA LEU A 331 -2.09 26.33 7.24
C LEU A 331 -1.46 27.72 7.33
N ASN A 332 -0.27 27.83 7.91
CA ASN A 332 0.47 29.10 7.86
C ASN A 332 0.98 29.41 6.45
N SER A 333 1.26 28.37 5.64
CA SER A 333 1.64 28.51 4.24
C SER A 333 1.30 27.24 3.45
N THR A 334 0.99 27.38 2.16
CA THR A 334 0.89 26.26 1.21
C THR A 334 2.15 26.06 0.37
N ALA A 335 3.24 26.76 0.70
CA ALA A 335 4.54 26.52 0.08
C ALA A 335 4.95 25.04 0.24
N ASP A 336 5.63 24.53 -0.78
CA ASP A 336 6.16 23.16 -0.90
C ASP A 336 5.11 22.04 -1.05
N ILE A 337 3.81 22.40 -1.08
CA ILE A 337 2.74 21.44 -1.38
C ILE A 337 2.62 21.29 -2.89
N VAL A 338 2.79 20.06 -3.36
CA VAL A 338 2.45 19.64 -4.72
C VAL A 338 1.15 18.84 -4.67
N PRO A 339 0.03 19.38 -5.19
CA PRO A 339 -1.24 18.66 -5.23
C PRO A 339 -1.11 17.28 -5.88
N GLY A 340 -1.75 16.28 -5.27
CA GLY A 340 -1.69 14.88 -5.69
C GLY A 340 -0.42 14.12 -5.31
N GLU A 341 0.68 14.81 -4.97
CA GLU A 341 1.96 14.16 -4.64
C GLU A 341 2.33 14.24 -3.16
N THR A 342 2.27 15.44 -2.56
CA THR A 342 2.71 15.66 -1.17
C THR A 342 1.77 14.98 -0.18
N VAL A 343 2.33 14.13 0.69
CA VAL A 343 1.58 13.51 1.79
C VAL A 343 1.53 14.49 2.97
N LEU A 344 0.32 14.77 3.43
CA LEU A 344 0.01 15.60 4.59
C LEU A 344 -0.36 14.68 5.76
N VAL A 345 0.54 14.55 6.72
CA VAL A 345 0.33 13.75 7.93
C VAL A 345 -0.11 14.66 9.08
N PHE A 346 -1.39 14.59 9.42
CA PHE A 346 -1.98 15.35 10.51
C PHE A 346 -1.87 14.59 11.83
N GLY A 347 -1.25 15.20 12.84
CA GLY A 347 -1.17 14.68 14.20
C GLY A 347 -1.74 15.68 15.20
N SER A 348 -2.66 15.22 16.05
CA SER A 348 -3.31 16.07 17.05
C SER A 348 -2.68 15.93 18.43
N THR A 349 -2.95 16.92 19.30
CA THR A 349 -2.81 16.79 20.76
C THR A 349 -4.04 16.18 21.43
N ARG A 350 -5.18 16.04 20.74
CA ARG A 350 -6.40 15.40 21.24
C ARG A 350 -6.20 13.89 21.40
N MET A 351 -6.51 13.36 22.56
CA MET A 351 -6.55 11.92 22.80
C MET A 351 -7.77 11.31 22.13
N ILE A 352 -7.65 10.08 21.65
CA ILE A 352 -8.82 9.33 21.18
C ILE A 352 -9.62 8.80 22.37
N GLU A 353 -10.93 8.64 22.19
CA GLU A 353 -11.82 8.19 23.26
C GLU A 353 -11.53 6.74 23.68
N THR A 354 -11.07 5.92 22.75
CA THR A 354 -10.73 4.49 22.93
C THR A 354 -9.32 4.27 23.47
N ASP A 355 -8.62 5.34 23.88
CA ASP A 355 -7.28 5.19 24.41
C ASP A 355 -7.31 4.48 25.76
N ASN A 356 -6.34 3.61 25.94
CA ASN A 356 -6.21 2.75 27.10
C ASN A 356 -4.77 2.70 27.62
N ARG A 357 -3.87 3.51 27.05
CA ARG A 357 -2.43 3.52 27.37
C ARG A 357 -1.83 4.93 27.45
N GLY A 358 -2.64 5.99 27.47
CA GLY A 358 -2.17 7.37 27.57
C GLY A 358 -1.29 7.82 26.40
N GLN A 359 -1.46 7.22 25.22
CA GLN A 359 -0.54 7.40 24.08
C GLN A 359 -1.24 7.68 22.75
N LYS A 360 -2.54 7.37 22.64
CA LYS A 360 -3.24 7.37 21.36
C LYS A 360 -3.97 8.67 21.09
N ARG A 361 -3.73 9.25 19.92
CA ARG A 361 -4.22 10.58 19.54
C ARG A 361 -4.93 10.57 18.20
N HIS A 362 -5.83 11.52 18.01
CA HIS A 362 -6.43 11.74 16.70
C HIS A 362 -5.37 12.24 15.70
N GLY A 363 -5.58 11.92 14.42
CA GLY A 363 -4.66 12.26 13.34
C GLY A 363 -4.89 11.35 12.15
N PHE A 364 -4.49 11.77 10.95
CA PHE A 364 -4.72 11.02 9.71
C PHE A 364 -3.70 11.45 8.63
N ALA A 365 -3.46 10.62 7.62
CA ALA A 365 -2.60 10.93 6.48
C ALA A 365 -3.45 11.10 5.22
N CYS A 366 -3.33 12.23 4.53
CA CYS A 366 -4.05 12.56 3.29
C CYS A 366 -3.11 13.22 2.27
N VAL A 367 -3.64 13.59 1.12
CA VAL A 367 -2.95 14.43 0.12
C VAL A 367 -3.80 15.64 -0.22
N ALA A 368 -3.13 16.70 -0.68
CA ALA A 368 -3.81 17.88 -1.20
C ALA A 368 -4.39 17.58 -2.59
N SER A 369 -5.68 17.83 -2.80
CA SER A 369 -6.27 17.78 -4.15
C SER A 369 -5.94 19.04 -4.96
N ARG A 370 -5.91 20.21 -4.30
CA ARG A 370 -5.46 21.48 -4.89
C ARG A 370 -5.13 22.53 -3.82
N ILE A 371 -4.36 23.55 -4.23
CA ILE A 371 -4.15 24.77 -3.44
C ILE A 371 -5.29 25.75 -3.74
N VAL A 372 -5.98 26.22 -2.70
CA VAL A 372 -7.11 27.16 -2.82
C VAL A 372 -6.62 28.60 -2.71
N SER A 373 -5.66 28.84 -1.81
CA SER A 373 -5.01 30.14 -1.60
C SER A 373 -3.62 29.91 -0.97
N PRO A 374 -2.79 30.95 -0.75
CA PRO A 374 -1.48 30.80 -0.10
C PRO A 374 -1.48 30.18 1.31
N THR A 375 -2.65 30.06 1.95
CA THR A 375 -2.81 29.51 3.30
C THR A 375 -3.88 28.42 3.39
N VAL A 376 -4.56 28.08 2.30
CA VAL A 376 -5.68 27.11 2.33
C VAL A 376 -5.45 26.01 1.30
N VAL A 377 -5.51 24.78 1.78
CA VAL A 377 -5.44 23.56 0.97
C VAL A 377 -6.78 22.83 1.00
N GLU A 378 -7.18 22.28 -0.14
CA GLU A 378 -8.28 21.32 -0.23
C GLU A 378 -7.71 19.91 -0.25
N LEU A 379 -8.23 19.03 0.61
CA LEU A 379 -7.81 17.64 0.76
C LEU A 379 -8.55 16.75 -0.24
N GLU A 380 -7.95 15.62 -0.61
CA GLU A 380 -8.60 14.65 -1.49
C GLU A 380 -9.70 13.84 -0.79
N LYS A 381 -9.54 13.60 0.52
CA LYS A 381 -10.56 12.98 1.37
C LYS A 381 -11.05 13.96 2.42
N ALA A 382 -12.31 13.79 2.80
CA ALA A 382 -12.91 14.59 3.85
C ALA A 382 -12.21 14.36 5.19
N ILE A 383 -12.11 15.42 5.98
CA ILE A 383 -11.57 15.41 7.34
C ILE A 383 -12.43 14.45 8.18
N PRO A 384 -11.85 13.47 8.88
CA PRO A 384 -12.62 12.45 9.59
C PRO A 384 -12.96 12.83 11.05
N ILE A 385 -12.55 14.01 11.51
CA ILE A 385 -12.64 14.44 12.91
C ILE A 385 -13.16 15.87 13.05
N ASP A 386 -13.92 16.11 14.12
CA ASP A 386 -14.22 17.46 14.62
C ASP A 386 -13.15 17.89 15.62
N MET A 387 -12.63 19.11 15.46
CA MET A 387 -11.62 19.65 16.38
C MET A 387 -11.64 21.16 16.43
N ALA A 388 -11.77 21.68 17.65
CA ALA A 388 -11.49 23.08 17.92
C ALA A 388 -9.97 23.31 17.97
N ILE A 389 -9.50 24.37 17.33
CA ILE A 389 -8.10 24.80 17.29
C ILE A 389 -8.00 26.15 18.01
N SER A 390 -7.91 26.07 19.33
CA SER A 390 -7.69 27.20 20.23
C SER A 390 -7.45 26.64 21.63
N ASP A 391 -6.29 26.93 22.19
CA ASP A 391 -5.93 26.49 23.54
C ASP A 391 -6.95 26.97 24.58
N ILE A 392 -7.18 26.15 25.60
CA ILE A 392 -7.92 26.58 26.79
C ILE A 392 -6.91 27.01 27.84
N THR A 393 -7.08 28.23 28.35
CA THR A 393 -6.28 28.80 29.44
C THR A 393 -7.19 29.09 30.64
N GLY A 394 -6.62 29.55 31.76
CA GLY A 394 -7.41 29.80 32.98
C GLY A 394 -7.83 28.52 33.72
N VAL A 395 -7.23 27.37 33.38
CA VAL A 395 -7.41 26.11 34.11
C VAL A 395 -6.45 26.08 35.28
N THR A 396 -6.96 25.78 36.48
CA THR A 396 -6.15 25.75 37.70
C THR A 396 -6.33 24.42 38.41
N VAL A 397 -5.23 23.82 38.85
CA VAL A 397 -5.24 22.61 39.69
C VAL A 397 -5.82 22.94 41.05
N THR A 398 -6.82 22.19 41.49
CA THR A 398 -7.47 22.35 42.80
C THR A 398 -7.14 21.21 43.77
N ALA A 399 -6.81 20.03 43.24
CA ALA A 399 -6.35 18.89 44.03
C ALA A 399 -5.42 17.99 43.23
N VAL A 400 -4.50 17.31 43.92
CA VAL A 400 -3.51 16.43 43.31
C VAL A 400 -3.56 15.06 43.99
N GLY A 401 -3.78 14.02 43.20
CA GLY A 401 -3.70 12.62 43.62
C GLY A 401 -2.44 11.92 43.09
N ALA A 402 -2.31 10.63 43.38
CA ALA A 402 -1.19 9.81 42.89
C ALA A 402 -1.18 9.75 41.35
N SER A 403 -2.32 9.40 40.74
CA SER A 403 -2.51 9.28 39.28
C SER A 403 -3.58 10.23 38.73
N THR A 404 -4.00 11.22 39.53
CA THR A 404 -5.09 12.15 39.15
C THR A 404 -4.74 13.59 39.47
N CYS A 405 -5.39 14.52 38.77
CA CYS A 405 -5.49 15.91 39.22
C CYS A 405 -6.90 16.44 38.98
N THR A 406 -7.45 17.14 39.97
CA THR A 406 -8.72 17.85 39.85
C THR A 406 -8.43 19.29 39.51
N VAL A 407 -9.26 19.86 38.63
CA VAL A 407 -9.08 21.21 38.11
C VAL A 407 -10.36 22.04 38.24
N ALA A 408 -10.19 23.35 38.12
CA ALA A 408 -11.27 24.32 37.92
C ALA A 408 -11.13 25.01 36.56
N GLY A 409 -12.20 25.66 36.11
CA GLY A 409 -12.24 26.41 34.84
C GLY A 409 -12.70 25.59 33.63
N LEU A 410 -13.12 24.32 33.82
CA LEU A 410 -13.55 23.45 32.73
C LEU A 410 -15.04 23.08 32.74
N SER A 411 -15.85 23.66 33.63
CA SER A 411 -17.28 23.28 33.79
C SER A 411 -18.16 23.49 32.56
N ALA A 412 -17.77 24.38 31.65
CA ALA A 412 -18.51 24.65 30.40
C ALA A 412 -18.17 23.68 29.25
N PHE A 413 -17.22 22.76 29.45
CA PHE A 413 -16.69 21.92 28.38
C PHE A 413 -17.06 20.45 28.57
N SER A 414 -17.27 19.76 27.45
CA SER A 414 -17.46 18.31 27.43
C SER A 414 -16.12 17.57 27.61
N ARG A 415 -16.19 16.25 27.81
CA ARG A 415 -14.98 15.40 27.82
C ARG A 415 -14.17 15.53 26.53
N SER A 416 -14.82 15.51 25.36
CA SER A 416 -14.16 15.62 24.05
C SER A 416 -13.51 16.99 23.82
N ASP A 417 -13.98 18.02 24.51
CA ASP A 417 -13.43 19.38 24.41
C ASP A 417 -12.11 19.53 25.17
N VAL A 418 -11.85 18.69 26.17
CA VAL A 418 -10.73 18.91 27.12
C VAL A 418 -9.77 17.73 27.24
N LEU A 419 -10.07 16.60 26.59
CA LEU A 419 -9.17 15.44 26.55
C LEU A 419 -8.06 15.63 25.50
N TYR A 420 -7.15 16.55 25.78
CA TYR A 420 -5.99 16.89 24.97
C TYR A 420 -4.72 16.82 25.82
N ARG A 421 -3.56 16.95 25.16
CA ARG A 421 -2.29 17.21 25.83
C ARG A 421 -2.41 18.44 26.73
N LEU A 422 -1.96 18.27 27.97
CA LEU A 422 -1.93 19.31 28.98
C LEU A 422 -0.51 19.84 29.08
N LYS A 423 -0.36 21.16 29.06
CA LYS A 423 0.89 21.86 29.37
C LYS A 423 0.76 22.54 30.72
N PHE A 424 1.68 22.25 31.62
CA PHE A 424 1.64 22.75 32.99
C PHE A 424 2.51 24.01 33.08
N ASN A 425 1.90 25.13 33.47
CA ASN A 425 2.60 26.40 33.66
C ASN A 425 2.59 26.71 35.16
N THR A 426 3.65 26.27 35.85
CA THR A 426 3.81 26.51 37.29
C THR A 426 4.72 27.71 37.51
N VAL A 427 4.39 28.56 38.48
CA VAL A 427 5.21 29.73 38.82
C VAL A 427 6.35 29.24 39.72
N GLY A 428 7.51 28.94 39.12
CA GLY A 428 8.73 28.55 39.84
C GLY A 428 8.83 27.08 40.28
N GLY A 429 7.93 26.20 39.82
CA GLY A 429 7.91 24.77 40.18
C GLY A 429 8.59 23.85 39.15
N VAL A 430 8.99 22.67 39.60
CA VAL A 430 9.66 21.62 38.78
C VAL A 430 8.81 21.12 37.59
N ALA A 431 7.49 21.31 37.65
CA ALA A 431 6.55 20.91 36.59
C ALA A 431 6.36 21.96 35.48
N SER A 432 6.96 23.15 35.58
CA SER A 432 6.72 24.22 34.59
C SER A 432 7.25 23.84 33.21
N GLY A 433 6.42 23.99 32.18
CA GLY A 433 6.74 23.62 30.81
C GLY A 433 6.63 22.12 30.51
N VAL A 434 6.36 21.27 31.51
CA VAL A 434 6.15 19.83 31.31
C VAL A 434 4.80 19.62 30.64
N THR A 435 4.72 18.64 29.73
CA THR A 435 3.46 18.21 29.11
C THR A 435 3.10 16.79 29.53
N ALA A 436 1.82 16.50 29.67
CA ALA A 436 1.32 15.14 29.88
C ALA A 436 0.07 14.86 29.04
N LEU A 437 -0.13 13.59 28.67
CA LEU A 437 -1.33 13.11 27.99
C LEU A 437 -2.24 12.43 29.02
N PRO A 438 -3.42 12.99 29.33
CA PRO A 438 -4.36 12.34 30.23
C PRO A 438 -5.01 11.14 29.55
N LEU A 439 -5.28 10.08 30.32
CA LEU A 439 -6.01 8.90 29.85
C LEU A 439 -7.52 9.16 29.79
N SER A 440 -8.05 9.90 30.77
CA SER A 440 -9.47 10.23 30.84
C SER A 440 -9.71 11.55 31.55
N PHE A 441 -10.91 12.09 31.37
CA PHE A 441 -11.44 13.25 32.08
C PHE A 441 -12.88 12.95 32.48
N ASP A 442 -13.19 13.15 33.76
CA ASP A 442 -14.55 13.09 34.29
C ASP A 442 -15.12 14.51 34.42
N PRO A 443 -16.11 14.90 33.59
CA PRO A 443 -16.72 16.22 33.65
C PRO A 443 -17.47 16.50 34.96
N ALA A 444 -18.00 15.46 35.63
CA ALA A 444 -18.78 15.64 36.86
C ALA A 444 -17.88 16.03 38.03
N THR A 445 -16.70 15.43 38.11
CA THR A 445 -15.71 15.71 39.17
C THR A 445 -14.59 16.64 38.73
N GLN A 446 -14.58 17.09 37.47
CA GLN A 446 -13.49 17.85 36.83
C GLN A 446 -12.10 17.25 37.08
N THR A 447 -11.98 15.93 36.97
CA THR A 447 -10.76 15.20 37.32
C THR A 447 -10.16 14.52 36.10
N TYR A 448 -8.87 14.78 35.87
CA TYR A 448 -8.05 14.05 34.91
C TYR A 448 -7.41 12.81 35.56
N THR A 449 -7.33 11.72 34.80
CA THR A 449 -6.62 10.49 35.19
C THR A 449 -5.44 10.24 34.26
N PHE A 450 -4.34 9.75 34.82
CA PHE A 450 -3.08 9.44 34.13
C PHE A 450 -2.70 7.98 34.39
N ASP A 451 -1.89 7.40 33.51
CA ASP A 451 -1.37 6.04 33.67
C ASP A 451 0.16 6.03 33.78
N SER A 452 0.77 4.84 33.85
CA SER A 452 2.23 4.70 33.95
C SER A 452 2.98 5.03 32.65
N ASN A 453 2.30 5.01 31.50
CA ASN A 453 2.91 5.28 30.19
C ASN A 453 2.95 6.78 29.87
N SER A 454 2.01 7.54 30.44
CA SER A 454 1.96 9.00 30.43
C SER A 454 1.64 9.50 31.84
N PRO A 455 2.64 9.48 32.75
CA PRO A 455 2.42 9.81 34.15
C PRO A 455 2.10 11.29 34.33
N ARG A 456 1.33 11.59 35.38
CA ARG A 456 1.14 12.96 35.86
C ARG A 456 2.52 13.59 36.17
N PRO A 457 2.76 14.87 35.83
CA PRO A 457 4.02 15.53 36.15
C PRO A 457 4.33 15.52 37.65
N ALA A 458 5.58 15.20 37.99
CA ALA A 458 6.07 15.27 39.37
C ALA A 458 6.10 16.73 39.87
N GLY A 459 5.84 16.94 41.16
CA GLY A 459 5.89 18.27 41.78
C GLY A 459 4.69 19.18 41.48
N LEU A 460 3.62 18.66 40.87
CA LEU A 460 2.35 19.40 40.71
C LEU A 460 1.71 19.71 42.08
N THR A 461 1.23 20.93 42.25
CA THR A 461 0.61 21.44 43.47
C THR A 461 -0.71 22.17 43.20
N ASN A 462 -1.50 22.39 44.25
CA ASN A 462 -2.73 23.19 44.17
C ASN A 462 -2.39 24.64 43.81
N GLY A 463 -3.14 25.24 42.89
CA GLY A 463 -2.90 26.59 42.36
C GLY A 463 -2.08 26.62 41.06
N ASP A 464 -1.46 25.52 40.66
CA ASP A 464 -0.74 25.43 39.39
C ASP A 464 -1.68 25.63 38.20
N SER A 465 -1.22 26.37 37.19
CA SER A 465 -2.03 26.63 35.99
C SER A 465 -1.75 25.62 34.89
N ILE A 466 -2.79 25.28 34.13
CA ILE A 466 -2.74 24.33 33.01
C ILE A 466 -3.22 25.04 31.74
N THR A 467 -2.55 24.74 30.63
CA THR A 467 -3.06 24.98 29.28
C THR A 467 -3.49 23.65 28.67
N VAL A 468 -4.74 23.58 28.21
CA VAL A 468 -5.21 22.47 27.37
C VAL A 468 -4.82 22.83 25.93
N GLU A 469 -3.78 22.17 25.40
CA GLU A 469 -3.24 22.50 24.09
C GLU A 469 -4.11 21.88 22.99
N ARG A 470 -4.86 22.70 22.25
CA ARG A 470 -5.75 22.25 21.17
C ARG A 470 -5.11 22.50 19.81
N LEU A 471 -4.21 21.60 19.43
CA LEU A 471 -3.35 21.73 18.26
C LEU A 471 -3.55 20.57 17.29
N LEU A 472 -3.48 20.92 16.00
CA LEU A 472 -3.39 19.97 14.91
C LEU A 472 -2.16 20.34 14.07
N VAL A 473 -1.14 19.49 14.13
CA VAL A 473 0.13 19.68 13.43
C VAL A 473 0.07 18.93 12.10
N CYS A 474 0.40 19.60 11.01
CA CYS A 474 0.51 19.01 9.68
C CYS A 474 2.00 18.82 9.34
N THR A 475 2.44 17.57 9.23
CA THR A 475 3.78 17.25 8.70
C THR A 475 3.66 17.05 7.20
N LEU A 476 4.29 17.93 6.43
CA LEU A 476 4.40 17.79 4.97
C LEU A 476 5.54 16.80 4.70
N ALA A 477 5.27 15.79 3.89
CA ALA A 477 6.24 14.78 3.52
C ALA A 477 6.31 14.58 2.01
N SER A 478 7.52 14.40 1.50
CA SER A 478 7.72 13.83 0.17
C SER A 478 7.23 12.39 0.17
N PRO A 479 6.56 11.92 -0.89
CA PRO A 479 5.94 10.61 -0.89
C PRO A 479 6.97 9.50 -1.08
N ALA A 480 6.73 8.37 -0.41
CA ALA A 480 7.14 7.07 -0.92
C ALA A 480 6.07 6.57 -1.91
N ILE A 481 6.44 6.43 -3.18
CA ILE A 481 5.56 5.88 -4.22
C ILE A 481 6.03 4.46 -4.47
N VAL A 482 5.19 3.47 -4.18
CA VAL A 482 5.56 2.06 -4.23
C VAL A 482 4.54 1.29 -5.03
N ASP A 483 5.01 0.58 -6.04
CA ASP A 483 4.25 -0.33 -6.89
C ASP A 483 5.01 -1.66 -6.96
N ILE A 484 4.46 -2.71 -6.36
CA ILE A 484 5.02 -4.06 -6.34
C ILE A 484 3.99 -5.00 -6.94
N ASP A 485 4.37 -5.61 -8.06
CA ASP A 485 3.56 -6.56 -8.80
C ASP A 485 3.78 -8.01 -8.31
N GLU A 486 3.04 -8.95 -8.88
CA GLU A 486 3.00 -10.34 -8.46
C GLU A 486 4.34 -11.08 -8.56
N GLY A 487 4.47 -12.13 -7.75
CA GLY A 487 5.61 -13.06 -7.80
C GLY A 487 6.81 -12.66 -6.94
N ILE A 488 6.71 -11.56 -6.18
CA ILE A 488 7.70 -11.15 -5.19
C ILE A 488 7.42 -11.82 -3.84
N VAL A 489 8.42 -12.55 -3.33
CA VAL A 489 8.36 -13.26 -2.06
C VAL A 489 9.48 -12.76 -1.16
N PHE A 490 9.14 -12.28 0.02
CA PHE A 490 10.12 -12.01 1.07
C PHE A 490 10.21 -13.25 1.97
N GLU A 491 11.43 -13.67 2.27
CA GLU A 491 11.68 -14.86 3.08
C GLU A 491 12.75 -14.62 4.14
N ARG A 492 12.56 -15.27 5.29
CA ARG A 492 13.50 -15.35 6.39
C ARG A 492 13.31 -16.69 7.10
N ASP A 493 14.36 -17.20 7.73
CA ASP A 493 14.23 -18.36 8.62
C ASP A 493 13.41 -17.98 9.87
N PRO A 494 12.33 -18.71 10.18
CA PRO A 494 11.48 -18.37 11.31
C PRO A 494 12.21 -18.61 12.64
N THR A 495 11.89 -17.79 13.63
CA THR A 495 12.45 -17.88 14.98
C THR A 495 11.40 -18.44 15.94
N PHE A 496 11.80 -19.36 16.82
CA PHE A 496 10.92 -20.07 17.76
C PHE A 496 11.52 -20.21 19.17
N ASN A 497 12.61 -19.51 19.46
CA ASN A 497 13.37 -19.63 20.70
C ASN A 497 13.69 -18.26 21.31
N ALA A 498 12.91 -17.23 20.96
CA ALA A 498 13.06 -15.89 21.52
C ALA A 498 12.47 -15.81 22.93
N THR A 499 12.93 -14.84 23.71
CA THR A 499 12.35 -14.51 25.01
C THR A 499 11.18 -13.52 24.81
N PRO A 500 10.09 -13.61 25.61
CA PRO A 500 9.05 -12.59 25.61
C PRO A 500 9.62 -11.17 25.77
N GLY A 501 9.38 -10.33 24.76
CA GLY A 501 9.87 -8.95 24.70
C GLY A 501 11.00 -8.72 23.70
N ASP A 502 11.74 -9.77 23.30
CA ASP A 502 12.78 -9.69 22.28
C ASP A 502 12.26 -9.01 21.02
N ALA A 503 13.09 -8.14 20.42
CA ALA A 503 12.76 -7.43 19.19
C ALA A 503 12.33 -8.40 18.09
N GLY A 504 11.39 -7.97 17.25
CA GLY A 504 10.92 -8.76 16.11
C GLY A 504 11.52 -8.23 14.81
N PHE A 505 11.21 -8.90 13.70
CA PHE A 505 11.71 -8.53 12.38
C PHE A 505 10.57 -8.32 11.40
N ARG A 506 10.64 -7.25 10.61
CA ARG A 506 9.62 -6.89 9.61
C ARG A 506 10.08 -7.28 8.20
N GLY A 507 9.14 -7.59 7.31
CA GLY A 507 9.42 -7.81 5.89
C GLY A 507 9.57 -6.49 5.16
N LEU A 508 8.47 -6.02 4.58
CA LEU A 508 8.36 -4.76 3.86
C LEU A 508 7.80 -3.67 4.78
N GLN A 509 8.50 -2.54 4.88
CA GLN A 509 8.02 -1.35 5.57
C GLN A 509 7.89 -0.19 4.58
N ILE A 510 6.73 0.48 4.60
CA ILE A 510 6.48 1.70 3.83
C ILE A 510 5.99 2.77 4.80
N GLN A 511 6.65 3.93 4.77
CA GLN A 511 6.32 5.05 5.63
C GLN A 511 6.04 6.30 4.78
N ARG A 512 4.94 7.01 5.08
CA ARG A 512 4.49 8.20 4.32
C ARG A 512 4.30 7.88 2.84
N GLY A 513 3.65 6.74 2.60
CA GLY A 513 3.30 6.29 1.27
C GLY A 513 2.14 7.10 0.69
N ASN A 514 2.22 7.42 -0.60
CA ASN A 514 1.10 7.95 -1.35
C ASN A 514 0.56 6.84 -2.27
N CYS A 515 -0.62 6.32 -1.94
CA CYS A 515 -1.30 5.26 -2.68
C CYS A 515 -0.39 4.06 -3.03
N PRO A 516 0.38 3.47 -2.08
CA PRO A 516 1.22 2.31 -2.41
C PRO A 516 0.35 1.14 -2.90
N GLN A 517 0.78 0.49 -3.98
CA GLN A 517 0.14 -0.67 -4.61
C GLN A 517 1.00 -1.90 -4.39
N ILE A 518 0.44 -2.95 -3.78
CA ILE A 518 1.14 -4.20 -3.50
C ILE A 518 0.21 -5.36 -3.89
N THR A 519 0.55 -6.07 -4.97
CA THR A 519 -0.27 -7.15 -5.53
C THR A 519 0.51 -8.45 -5.58
N GLY A 520 -0.12 -9.59 -5.26
CA GLY A 520 0.51 -10.91 -5.45
C GLY A 520 1.77 -11.14 -4.60
N PHE A 521 1.88 -10.46 -3.46
CA PHE A 521 3.06 -10.45 -2.58
C PHE A 521 3.01 -11.57 -1.54
N GLU A 522 4.16 -12.21 -1.27
CA GLU A 522 4.27 -13.18 -0.18
C GLU A 522 5.32 -12.78 0.86
N ALA A 523 5.04 -13.02 2.16
CA ALA A 523 6.03 -12.85 3.22
C ALA A 523 6.06 -14.07 4.16
N ARG A 524 7.26 -14.56 4.47
CA ARG A 524 7.46 -15.79 5.24
C ARG A 524 8.54 -15.62 6.32
N GLY A 525 8.23 -15.99 7.55
CA GLY A 525 9.21 -16.08 8.65
C GLY A 525 9.56 -14.75 9.32
N PHE A 526 8.86 -13.67 9.00
CA PHE A 526 9.06 -12.36 9.63
C PHE A 526 8.27 -12.27 10.92
N SER A 527 8.94 -12.38 12.07
CA SER A 527 8.27 -12.54 13.36
C SER A 527 7.31 -11.41 13.71
N GLU A 528 7.64 -10.16 13.38
CA GLU A 528 6.80 -9.01 13.73
C GLU A 528 5.72 -8.78 12.68
N HIS A 529 6.13 -8.45 11.46
CA HIS A 529 5.19 -8.13 10.39
C HIS A 529 5.71 -8.54 9.01
N GLY A 530 4.83 -9.00 8.12
CA GLY A 530 5.18 -9.19 6.72
C GLY A 530 5.19 -7.87 5.96
N ILE A 531 4.13 -7.06 6.12
CA ILE A 531 3.99 -5.71 5.57
C ILE A 531 3.62 -4.75 6.72
N VAL A 532 4.30 -3.61 6.78
CA VAL A 532 3.99 -2.51 7.69
C VAL A 532 3.80 -1.22 6.90
N LEU A 533 2.65 -0.60 7.08
CA LEU A 533 2.29 0.69 6.49
C LEU A 533 2.19 1.72 7.61
N VAL A 534 2.93 2.83 7.51
CA VAL A 534 2.95 3.88 8.54
C VAL A 534 2.71 5.23 7.91
N ASP A 535 1.74 6.00 8.42
CA ASP A 535 1.39 7.33 7.90
C ASP A 535 1.10 7.35 6.39
N CYS A 536 0.56 6.26 5.84
CA CYS A 536 0.25 6.12 4.43
C CYS A 536 -1.15 6.65 4.09
N TYR A 537 -1.25 7.32 2.96
CA TYR A 537 -2.52 7.69 2.34
C TYR A 537 -2.97 6.59 1.37
N ALA A 538 -4.19 6.08 1.55
CA ALA A 538 -4.88 5.15 0.66
C ALA A 538 -4.03 3.95 0.17
N PRO A 539 -3.36 3.20 1.06
CA PRO A 539 -2.62 2.01 0.66
C PRO A 539 -3.54 0.92 0.10
N ASN A 540 -3.09 0.23 -0.94
CA ASN A 540 -3.81 -0.89 -1.55
C ASN A 540 -2.94 -2.15 -1.52
N VAL A 541 -3.46 -3.21 -0.88
CA VAL A 541 -2.80 -4.52 -0.85
C VAL A 541 -3.78 -5.58 -1.30
N SER A 542 -3.44 -6.35 -2.34
CA SER A 542 -4.29 -7.40 -2.87
C SER A 542 -3.53 -8.71 -3.13
N ASP A 543 -4.27 -9.81 -3.03
CA ASP A 543 -3.81 -11.16 -3.42
C ASP A 543 -2.50 -11.58 -2.72
N ALA A 544 -2.37 -11.24 -1.43
CA ALA A 544 -1.14 -11.41 -0.67
C ALA A 544 -1.22 -12.58 0.33
N VAL A 545 -0.08 -13.25 0.54
CA VAL A 545 0.02 -14.42 1.44
C VAL A 545 1.11 -14.22 2.50
N GLY A 546 0.73 -14.35 3.76
CA GLY A 546 1.63 -14.24 4.90
C GLY A 546 1.73 -15.54 5.67
N SER A 547 2.95 -15.89 6.10
CA SER A 547 3.12 -16.98 7.05
C SER A 547 4.18 -16.70 8.12
N MET A 548 3.95 -17.25 9.31
CA MET A 548 4.88 -17.18 10.45
C MET A 548 5.19 -15.75 10.91
N CYS A 549 4.21 -14.84 10.85
CA CYS A 549 4.25 -13.57 11.57
C CYS A 549 3.85 -13.80 13.02
N ASN A 550 4.79 -14.35 13.79
CA ASN A 550 4.52 -15.19 14.94
C ASN A 550 4.89 -14.55 16.30
N ARG A 551 5.22 -13.25 16.36
CA ARG A 551 5.62 -12.57 17.61
C ARG A 551 4.45 -12.40 18.58
N ALA A 552 4.46 -13.20 19.65
CA ALA A 552 3.64 -13.06 20.84
C ALA A 552 4.50 -12.55 22.02
N TYR A 553 3.92 -11.69 22.86
CA TYR A 553 4.54 -11.26 24.13
C TYR A 553 4.06 -12.10 25.31
N ASN A 554 2.85 -12.65 25.19
CA ASN A 554 2.23 -13.54 26.15
C ASN A 554 1.03 -14.22 25.47
N VAL A 555 0.18 -14.88 26.25
CA VAL A 555 -1.01 -15.59 25.77
C VAL A 555 -1.98 -14.67 25.00
N PHE A 556 -2.07 -13.37 25.34
CA PHE A 556 -3.08 -12.44 24.82
C PHE A 556 -2.51 -11.33 23.92
N ASP A 557 -1.24 -10.96 24.10
CA ASP A 557 -0.61 -9.81 23.45
C ASP A 557 0.57 -10.20 22.57
N GLY A 558 0.90 -9.34 21.60
CA GLY A 558 1.92 -9.57 20.60
C GLY A 558 1.76 -8.66 19.39
N THR A 559 2.80 -8.59 18.57
CA THR A 559 2.83 -7.77 17.35
C THR A 559 2.71 -8.58 16.07
N GLY A 560 2.93 -9.90 16.12
CA GLY A 560 2.95 -10.81 14.96
C GLY A 560 1.73 -10.70 14.04
N SER A 561 1.80 -9.86 13.01
CA SER A 561 0.67 -9.63 12.09
C SER A 561 1.18 -9.65 10.66
N PHE A 562 0.56 -10.39 9.74
CA PHE A 562 1.03 -10.38 8.35
C PHE A 562 1.01 -8.96 7.78
N ILE A 563 -0.12 -8.26 7.88
CA ILE A 563 -0.22 -6.85 7.50
C ILE A 563 -0.59 -6.02 8.73
N SER A 564 0.19 -4.97 8.98
CA SER A 564 -0.09 -3.96 10.00
C SER A 564 -0.21 -2.59 9.35
N CYS A 565 -1.40 -1.99 9.44
CA CYS A 565 -1.70 -0.67 8.92
C CYS A 565 -1.77 0.32 10.08
N PHE A 566 -0.76 1.17 10.20
CA PHE A 566 -0.53 2.02 11.35
C PHE A 566 -0.65 3.50 10.97
N GLN A 567 -1.51 4.26 11.66
CA GLN A 567 -1.75 5.69 11.38
C GLN A 567 -2.03 6.00 9.91
N SER A 568 -2.67 5.08 9.21
CA SER A 568 -2.84 5.11 7.77
C SER A 568 -4.32 4.98 7.46
N SER A 569 -4.80 5.74 6.47
CA SER A 569 -6.24 5.95 6.27
C SER A 569 -6.66 5.70 4.84
N TRP A 570 -7.93 5.34 4.66
CA TRP A 570 -8.58 5.05 3.38
C TRP A 570 -7.93 3.90 2.60
N GLY A 571 -7.26 2.98 3.30
CA GLY A 571 -6.63 1.82 2.69
C GLY A 571 -7.62 0.71 2.33
N THR A 572 -7.27 -0.07 1.32
CA THR A 572 -8.02 -1.26 0.87
C THR A 572 -7.12 -2.49 0.92
N PHE A 573 -7.63 -3.56 1.53
CA PHE A 573 -6.92 -4.82 1.73
C PHE A 573 -7.82 -5.96 1.28
N GLU A 574 -7.47 -6.64 0.19
CA GLU A 574 -8.35 -7.61 -0.47
C GLU A 574 -7.66 -8.96 -0.75
N ASN A 575 -8.39 -10.06 -0.56
CA ASN A 575 -7.91 -11.42 -0.88
C ASN A 575 -6.60 -11.78 -0.17
N ILE A 576 -6.55 -11.54 1.14
CA ILE A 576 -5.35 -11.75 1.95
C ILE A 576 -5.47 -13.07 2.73
N HIS A 577 -4.42 -13.89 2.70
CA HIS A 577 -4.35 -15.13 3.46
C HIS A 577 -3.18 -15.14 4.45
N GLY A 578 -3.45 -15.39 5.73
CA GLY A 578 -2.44 -15.56 6.77
C GLY A 578 -2.47 -16.97 7.39
N PHE A 579 -1.29 -17.58 7.57
CA PHE A 579 -1.11 -18.86 8.28
C PHE A 579 -0.05 -18.74 9.38
N GLY A 580 -0.32 -19.28 10.57
CA GLY A 580 0.64 -19.24 11.69
C GLY A 580 1.03 -17.81 12.09
N CYS A 581 0.11 -16.86 11.88
CA CYS A 581 0.27 -15.47 12.25
C CYS A 581 -0.60 -15.19 13.48
N ARG A 582 -0.13 -14.37 14.42
CA ARG A 582 -1.02 -13.95 15.52
C ARG A 582 -2.20 -13.13 14.96
N ARG A 583 -1.96 -12.33 13.91
CA ARG A 583 -3.00 -11.74 13.06
C ARG A 583 -2.70 -11.81 11.56
N THR A 584 -3.72 -11.94 10.73
CA THR A 584 -3.55 -11.74 9.28
C THR A 584 -3.49 -10.26 8.95
N LEU A 585 -4.42 -9.47 9.48
CA LEU A 585 -4.50 -8.03 9.21
C LEU A 585 -4.90 -7.25 10.48
N ASP A 586 -4.16 -6.19 10.78
CA ASP A 586 -4.39 -5.33 11.94
C ASP A 586 -4.40 -3.85 11.56
N PHE A 587 -5.39 -3.10 12.06
CA PHE A 587 -5.49 -1.66 11.92
C PHE A 587 -5.20 -0.95 13.25
N SER A 588 -4.25 -0.01 13.27
CA SER A 588 -3.77 0.57 14.53
C SER A 588 -3.24 2.00 14.35
N GLY A 589 -2.86 2.64 15.45
CA GLY A 589 -2.28 3.98 15.48
C GLY A 589 -2.02 4.46 16.91
N THR A 590 -0.93 5.21 17.10
CA THR A 590 -0.58 5.86 18.38
C THR A 590 -0.55 7.37 18.25
N GLN A 591 0.33 7.94 17.43
CA GLN A 591 0.45 9.40 17.30
C GLN A 591 -0.63 10.03 16.39
N GLY A 592 -1.49 9.18 15.84
CA GLY A 592 -2.61 9.45 14.95
C GLY A 592 -3.49 8.20 14.88
N ALA A 593 -4.69 8.33 14.36
CA ALA A 593 -5.61 7.20 14.17
C ALA A 593 -5.64 6.76 12.71
N SER A 594 -6.12 5.56 12.48
CA SER A 594 -6.35 4.96 11.18
C SER A 594 -7.84 5.02 10.86
N TYR A 595 -8.21 5.74 9.80
CA TYR A 595 -9.60 6.01 9.44
C TYR A 595 -9.99 5.28 8.16
N HIS A 596 -11.23 4.77 8.11
CA HIS A 596 -11.88 4.29 6.88
C HIS A 596 -11.11 3.21 6.11
N ASN A 597 -10.34 2.37 6.80
CA ASN A 597 -9.69 1.22 6.18
C ASN A 597 -10.70 0.09 5.92
N ILE A 598 -10.54 -0.60 4.79
CA ILE A 598 -11.44 -1.66 4.35
C ILE A 598 -10.66 -2.96 4.20
N ALA A 599 -11.08 -3.98 4.93
CA ALA A 599 -10.62 -5.36 4.81
C ALA A 599 -11.69 -6.19 4.09
N LYS A 600 -11.34 -6.88 3.01
CA LYS A 600 -12.26 -7.68 2.19
C LYS A 600 -11.66 -9.06 1.89
N ASN A 601 -12.46 -10.12 2.05
CA ASN A 601 -12.05 -11.49 1.73
C ASN A 601 -10.75 -11.92 2.46
N ILE A 602 -10.68 -11.70 3.77
CA ILE A 602 -9.48 -12.03 4.56
C ILE A 602 -9.63 -13.42 5.16
N THR A 603 -8.66 -14.29 4.92
CA THR A 603 -8.60 -15.63 5.50
C THR A 603 -7.46 -15.75 6.50
N GLY A 604 -7.72 -16.37 7.64
CA GLY A 604 -6.69 -16.70 8.62
C GLY A 604 -6.86 -18.12 9.14
N GLU A 605 -5.74 -18.83 9.17
CA GLU A 605 -5.66 -20.19 9.66
C GLU A 605 -4.82 -20.26 10.92
N GLY A 606 -5.40 -20.91 11.93
CA GLY A 606 -4.76 -21.11 13.20
C GLY A 606 -3.73 -22.22 13.24
N GLY A 607 -2.96 -22.25 14.32
CA GLY A 607 -1.89 -23.21 14.56
C GLY A 607 -0.52 -22.58 14.34
N GLY A 608 0.51 -23.41 14.27
CA GLY A 608 1.90 -22.96 14.22
C GLY A 608 2.48 -22.62 15.59
N THR A 609 3.71 -22.11 15.56
CA THR A 609 4.55 -21.86 16.74
C THR A 609 4.89 -20.37 16.80
N ALA A 610 4.63 -19.76 17.95
CA ALA A 610 4.98 -18.39 18.25
C ALA A 610 6.50 -18.19 18.33
N TYR A 611 6.91 -16.93 18.29
CA TYR A 611 8.31 -16.49 18.32
C TYR A 611 9.08 -17.00 19.54
N ASP A 612 8.38 -17.19 20.66
CA ASP A 612 8.86 -17.70 21.94
C ASP A 612 8.77 -19.24 22.08
N GLY A 613 8.34 -19.94 21.03
CA GLY A 613 8.22 -21.40 21.01
C GLY A 613 6.88 -21.94 21.51
N VAL A 614 6.01 -21.09 22.06
CA VAL A 614 4.66 -21.51 22.50
C VAL A 614 3.76 -21.74 21.27
N ARG A 615 2.87 -22.73 21.32
CA ARG A 615 1.96 -22.99 20.20
C ARG A 615 0.78 -22.02 20.20
N PHE A 616 0.40 -21.54 19.01
CA PHE A 616 -0.87 -20.84 18.83
C PHE A 616 -2.06 -21.81 18.95
N TRP A 617 -3.21 -21.24 19.29
CA TRP A 617 -4.49 -21.92 19.20
C TRP A 617 -4.66 -22.63 17.83
N PRO A 618 -5.27 -23.82 17.74
CA PRO A 618 -5.85 -24.61 18.82
C PRO A 618 -4.82 -25.54 19.50
N ASN A 619 -3.57 -25.53 19.04
CA ASN A 619 -2.53 -26.45 19.50
C ASN A 619 -1.83 -25.97 20.78
N GLY A 620 -2.10 -24.74 21.21
CA GLY A 620 -1.64 -24.16 22.46
C GLY A 620 -2.53 -22.98 22.89
N PRO A 621 -2.19 -22.32 24.01
CA PRO A 621 -3.05 -21.31 24.62
C PRO A 621 -2.95 -19.94 23.93
N THR A 622 -1.87 -19.66 23.19
CA THR A 622 -1.61 -18.33 22.64
C THR A 622 -2.70 -17.95 21.64
N GLU A 623 -3.37 -16.82 21.92
CA GLU A 623 -4.52 -16.38 21.17
C GLU A 623 -4.12 -15.75 19.84
N GLN A 624 -4.97 -15.95 18.82
CA GLN A 624 -4.82 -15.35 17.49
C GLN A 624 -6.16 -14.89 16.93
N SER A 625 -6.12 -13.94 16.00
CA SER A 625 -7.31 -13.49 15.27
C SER A 625 -7.05 -13.22 13.81
N VAL A 626 -8.03 -13.44 12.93
CA VAL A 626 -7.83 -13.21 11.49
C VAL A 626 -7.66 -11.72 11.20
N VAL A 627 -8.68 -10.93 11.51
CA VAL A 627 -8.65 -9.47 11.35
C VAL A 627 -8.86 -8.78 12.68
N GLY A 628 -8.41 -7.54 12.79
CA GLY A 628 -8.82 -6.70 13.88
C GLY A 628 -8.23 -5.31 13.87
N SER A 629 -8.44 -4.64 14.98
CA SER A 629 -7.93 -3.31 15.22
C SER A 629 -7.36 -3.13 16.62
N HIS A 630 -6.72 -1.98 16.83
CA HIS A 630 -6.44 -1.36 18.12
C HIS A 630 -7.33 -0.12 18.31
N GLY A 631 -7.31 0.46 19.52
CA GLY A 631 -8.09 1.67 19.84
C GLY A 631 -7.98 2.80 18.80
N GLY A 632 -6.80 2.98 18.20
CA GLY A 632 -6.56 3.98 17.15
C GLY A 632 -7.17 3.66 15.79
N SER A 633 -8.23 2.85 15.69
CA SER A 633 -8.94 2.53 14.45
C SER A 633 -10.36 3.10 14.50
N PHE A 634 -10.79 3.73 13.42
CA PHE A 634 -12.12 4.37 13.35
C PHE A 634 -12.76 4.09 11.99
N PHE A 635 -14.05 3.74 12.01
CA PHE A 635 -14.84 3.47 10.81
C PHE A 635 -14.25 2.36 9.91
N ALA A 636 -13.46 1.45 10.49
CA ALA A 636 -12.92 0.31 9.77
C ALA A 636 -14.05 -0.63 9.35
N ARG A 637 -13.92 -1.21 8.16
CA ARG A 637 -14.90 -2.15 7.60
C ARG A 637 -14.25 -3.51 7.37
N TYR A 638 -14.86 -4.56 7.89
CA TYR A 638 -14.43 -5.95 7.70
C TYR A 638 -15.52 -6.71 6.95
N ASN A 639 -15.25 -7.07 5.70
CA ASN A 639 -16.19 -7.70 4.80
C ASN A 639 -15.69 -9.11 4.42
N ASN A 640 -16.51 -10.13 4.63
CA ASN A 640 -16.20 -11.51 4.24
C ASN A 640 -14.89 -12.04 4.86
N SER A 641 -14.76 -11.94 6.19
CA SER A 641 -13.60 -12.46 6.92
C SER A 641 -13.82 -13.92 7.33
N LYS A 642 -12.83 -14.78 7.10
CA LYS A 642 -12.91 -16.22 7.37
C LYS A 642 -11.80 -16.69 8.31
N GLY A 643 -12.17 -17.38 9.38
CA GLY A 643 -11.25 -18.03 10.30
C GLY A 643 -11.42 -19.55 10.33
N VAL A 644 -10.30 -20.26 10.35
CA VAL A 644 -10.27 -21.72 10.55
C VAL A 644 -9.38 -22.05 11.73
N ASN A 645 -9.92 -22.73 12.74
CA ASN A 645 -9.19 -23.13 13.94
C ASN A 645 -8.49 -21.94 14.67
N VAL A 646 -9.12 -20.76 14.68
CA VAL A 646 -8.58 -19.54 15.30
C VAL A 646 -9.23 -19.24 16.64
N THR A 647 -8.59 -18.46 17.51
CA THR A 647 -9.24 -18.07 18.78
C THR A 647 -10.41 -17.12 18.50
N ALA A 648 -10.18 -16.11 17.65
CA ALA A 648 -11.20 -15.20 17.17
C ALA A 648 -11.13 -14.97 15.66
N VAL A 649 -12.25 -14.66 15.00
CA VAL A 649 -12.20 -14.23 13.60
C VAL A 649 -11.95 -12.73 13.52
N VAL A 650 -12.68 -11.94 14.32
CA VAL A 650 -12.59 -10.48 14.34
C VAL A 650 -12.32 -9.96 15.76
N ASN A 651 -11.30 -9.12 15.90
CA ASN A 651 -11.01 -8.36 17.12
C ASN A 651 -11.29 -6.87 16.88
N LEU A 652 -12.39 -6.35 17.41
CA LEU A 652 -12.79 -4.94 17.35
C LEU A 652 -12.24 -4.20 18.57
N ARG A 653 -11.47 -3.15 18.34
CA ARG A 653 -10.97 -2.27 19.39
C ARG A 653 -11.23 -0.79 19.13
N GLY A 654 -11.60 -0.46 17.90
CA GLY A 654 -11.85 0.89 17.42
C GLY A 654 -13.30 1.33 17.60
N CYS A 655 -13.60 2.57 17.20
CA CYS A 655 -14.96 3.10 17.23
C CYS A 655 -15.66 2.99 15.87
N ASP A 656 -16.98 2.75 15.93
CA ASP A 656 -17.88 2.69 14.76
C ASP A 656 -17.39 1.71 13.68
N GLU A 657 -16.82 0.58 14.12
CA GLU A 657 -16.35 -0.47 13.22
C GLU A 657 -17.53 -1.29 12.68
N VAL A 658 -17.46 -1.63 11.39
CA VAL A 658 -18.53 -2.31 10.67
C VAL A 658 -18.03 -3.70 10.26
N VAL A 659 -18.81 -4.72 10.58
CA VAL A 659 -18.50 -6.11 10.25
C VAL A 659 -19.65 -6.69 9.41
N ARG A 660 -19.34 -7.22 8.23
CA ARG A 660 -20.29 -7.82 7.29
C ARG A 660 -19.79 -9.18 6.81
N GLY A 661 -20.53 -10.26 7.10
CA GLY A 661 -20.16 -11.59 6.62
C GLY A 661 -18.88 -12.10 7.30
N VAL A 662 -19.02 -12.83 8.40
CA VAL A 662 -17.91 -13.46 9.12
C VAL A 662 -18.14 -14.96 9.15
N TYR A 663 -17.13 -15.73 8.75
CA TYR A 663 -17.22 -17.17 8.62
C TYR A 663 -16.19 -17.85 9.53
N GLY A 664 -16.66 -18.81 10.32
CA GLY A 664 -15.84 -19.56 11.26
C GLY A 664 -16.01 -21.05 11.05
N ALA A 665 -14.91 -21.78 10.95
CA ALA A 665 -14.91 -23.23 10.87
C ALA A 665 -13.92 -23.88 11.84
N GLY A 666 -14.31 -25.03 12.40
CA GLY A 666 -13.47 -25.83 13.29
C GLY A 666 -13.40 -25.27 14.70
N ARG A 667 -12.24 -25.40 15.35
CA ARG A 667 -12.04 -25.02 16.76
C ARG A 667 -11.92 -23.51 16.92
N ILE A 668 -13.03 -22.84 17.18
CA ILE A 668 -13.06 -21.40 17.42
C ILE A 668 -13.56 -21.12 18.83
N HIS A 669 -12.83 -20.31 19.59
CA HIS A 669 -13.26 -19.95 20.94
C HIS A 669 -14.39 -18.92 20.90
N ARG A 670 -14.22 -17.86 20.09
CA ARG A 670 -15.22 -16.79 19.93
C ARG A 670 -15.22 -16.24 18.50
N MET A 671 -16.36 -15.88 17.92
CA MET A 671 -16.36 -15.37 16.54
C MET A 671 -15.81 -13.93 16.50
N ILE A 672 -16.34 -13.08 17.37
CA ILE A 672 -16.04 -11.66 17.43
C ILE A 672 -15.74 -11.27 18.86
N ASN A 673 -14.80 -10.35 19.02
CA ASN A 673 -14.38 -9.85 20.30
C ASN A 673 -14.33 -8.32 20.25
N SER A 674 -14.98 -7.65 21.19
CA SER A 674 -15.05 -6.19 21.27
C SER A 674 -14.38 -5.71 22.54
N PHE A 675 -13.45 -4.77 22.40
CA PHE A 675 -12.73 -4.10 23.49
C PHE A 675 -12.72 -2.59 23.25
N TYR A 676 -12.55 -1.77 24.28
CA TYR A 676 -12.25 -0.33 24.19
C TYR A 676 -13.27 0.56 23.45
N GLY A 677 -13.44 0.35 22.15
CA GLY A 677 -14.33 1.11 21.30
C GLY A 677 -15.79 0.67 21.34
N ASP A 678 -16.60 1.48 20.70
CA ASP A 678 -18.06 1.55 20.88
C ASP A 678 -18.75 1.68 19.51
N GLY A 679 -20.03 1.34 19.46
CA GLY A 679 -20.83 1.45 18.25
C GLY A 679 -20.50 0.39 17.19
N ALA A 680 -19.97 -0.76 17.58
CA ALA A 680 -19.71 -1.85 16.65
C ALA A 680 -21.00 -2.30 15.96
N ASP A 681 -20.99 -2.36 14.63
CA ASP A 681 -22.13 -2.81 13.84
C ASP A 681 -21.82 -4.11 13.12
N ILE A 682 -22.35 -5.22 13.64
CA ILE A 682 -22.07 -6.58 13.19
C ILE A 682 -23.31 -7.17 12.51
N ASP A 683 -23.12 -7.68 11.30
CA ASP A 683 -24.18 -8.31 10.51
C ASP A 683 -23.64 -9.51 9.70
N GLY A 684 -24.30 -10.67 9.82
CA GLY A 684 -23.96 -11.87 9.05
C GLY A 684 -22.81 -12.64 9.66
N VAL A 685 -23.05 -13.39 10.75
CA VAL A 685 -22.04 -14.24 11.40
C VAL A 685 -22.42 -15.71 11.22
N PHE A 686 -21.50 -16.50 10.67
CA PHE A 686 -21.70 -17.92 10.35
C PHE A 686 -20.62 -18.77 11.00
N TYR A 687 -21.02 -19.75 11.81
CA TYR A 687 -20.09 -20.68 12.46
C TYR A 687 -20.52 -22.14 12.28
N THR A 688 -19.54 -23.02 12.06
CA THR A 688 -19.70 -24.47 12.13
C THR A 688 -18.49 -25.13 12.79
N SER A 689 -18.74 -26.09 13.69
CA SER A 689 -17.68 -26.87 14.35
C SER A 689 -16.92 -27.84 13.44
N GLY A 690 -17.42 -28.11 12.21
CA GLY A 690 -16.77 -29.04 11.27
C GLY A 690 -16.94 -30.53 11.59
N ASN A 691 -17.59 -30.91 12.71
CA ASN A 691 -18.03 -32.30 12.92
C ASN A 691 -19.05 -32.69 11.84
N ALA A 692 -18.97 -33.95 11.41
CA ALA A 692 -19.42 -34.54 10.16
C ALA A 692 -20.91 -34.39 9.74
N GLU A 693 -21.72 -33.57 10.39
CA GLU A 693 -23.14 -33.55 10.05
C GLU A 693 -23.49 -32.70 8.82
N TRP A 694 -22.71 -31.69 8.37
CA TRP A 694 -23.23 -30.78 7.31
C TRP A 694 -22.22 -30.11 6.34
N VAL A 695 -20.98 -30.58 6.17
CA VAL A 695 -20.01 -29.96 5.22
C VAL A 695 -19.41 -30.99 4.25
N ALA A 696 -19.60 -30.77 2.94
CA ALA A 696 -19.10 -31.61 1.85
C ALA A 696 -17.63 -31.35 1.46
N ASP A 697 -16.96 -30.37 2.07
CA ASP A 697 -15.57 -30.01 1.75
C ASP A 697 -14.57 -30.83 2.58
N ALA A 698 -13.80 -31.68 1.90
CA ALA A 698 -12.85 -32.62 2.49
C ALA A 698 -11.68 -31.95 3.24
N ARG A 699 -11.44 -30.65 3.05
CA ARG A 699 -10.34 -29.92 3.70
C ARG A 699 -10.53 -29.69 5.20
N PHE A 700 -11.77 -29.81 5.71
CA PHE A 700 -12.10 -29.58 7.12
C PHE A 700 -12.12 -30.85 7.97
N LYS A 701 -11.75 -32.01 7.39
CA LYS A 701 -11.91 -33.34 8.02
C LYS A 701 -10.81 -33.74 9.02
N ASN A 702 -9.84 -32.88 9.32
CA ASN A 702 -8.72 -33.24 10.20
C ASN A 702 -8.74 -32.49 11.54
N SER A 703 -9.52 -33.00 12.50
CA SER A 703 -9.05 -33.13 13.88
C SER A 703 -9.90 -34.14 14.65
N THR A 704 -9.27 -35.25 15.03
CA THR A 704 -9.80 -36.34 15.87
C THR A 704 -9.98 -35.91 17.34
N GLY A 705 -10.84 -34.94 17.60
CA GLY A 705 -11.23 -34.63 18.98
C GLY A 705 -12.53 -33.85 19.06
N ALA A 706 -13.59 -34.52 19.51
CA ALA A 706 -14.68 -33.89 20.25
C ALA A 706 -14.07 -33.01 21.37
N GLY A 707 -14.58 -31.78 21.59
CA GLY A 707 -14.02 -30.87 22.59
C GLY A 707 -13.54 -29.50 22.12
N GLY A 708 -14.12 -28.89 21.08
CA GLY A 708 -13.62 -27.62 20.54
C GLY A 708 -14.69 -26.69 19.97
N LYS A 709 -15.85 -26.60 20.62
CA LYS A 709 -17.00 -25.83 20.16
C LYS A 709 -16.88 -24.33 20.43
N LEU A 710 -17.72 -23.55 19.75
CA LEU A 710 -17.80 -22.10 19.92
C LEU A 710 -18.34 -21.76 21.30
N ASP A 711 -17.56 -21.05 22.10
CA ASP A 711 -18.00 -20.63 23.43
C ASP A 711 -19.04 -19.50 23.33
N MET A 712 -18.73 -18.48 22.52
CA MET A 712 -19.65 -17.37 22.26
C MET A 712 -19.52 -16.74 20.87
N VAL A 713 -20.61 -16.14 20.39
CA VAL A 713 -20.57 -15.40 19.12
C VAL A 713 -19.86 -14.06 19.30
N LEU A 714 -20.32 -13.25 20.25
CA LEU A 714 -19.76 -11.94 20.53
C LEU A 714 -19.29 -11.87 21.98
N ARG A 715 -17.99 -11.59 22.18
CA ARG A 715 -17.45 -11.20 23.47
C ARG A 715 -17.37 -9.68 23.59
N ILE A 716 -17.76 -9.15 24.74
CA ILE A 716 -17.73 -7.72 25.09
C ILE A 716 -16.96 -7.56 26.42
N ASP A 717 -15.85 -6.82 26.40
CA ASP A 717 -15.06 -6.54 27.60
C ASP A 717 -15.49 -5.21 28.27
N ALA A 718 -16.30 -5.32 29.32
CA ALA A 718 -17.04 -4.23 29.99
C ALA A 718 -16.17 -3.13 30.63
N GLY A 719 -14.93 -3.44 31.02
CA GLY A 719 -14.03 -2.46 31.64
C GLY A 719 -13.35 -1.51 30.67
N THR A 720 -13.57 -1.73 29.39
CA THR A 720 -12.80 -1.05 28.36
C THR A 720 -13.67 -0.25 27.42
N ILE A 721 -14.90 -0.72 27.18
CA ILE A 721 -15.80 -0.20 26.16
C ILE A 721 -16.40 1.15 26.57
N LEU A 722 -16.43 2.10 25.62
CA LEU A 722 -17.23 3.32 25.80
C LEU A 722 -18.71 2.93 25.79
N SER A 723 -19.49 3.46 26.72
CA SER A 723 -20.89 3.05 26.90
C SER A 723 -21.88 4.01 26.26
N THR A 724 -21.52 4.64 25.14
CA THR A 724 -22.24 5.80 24.57
C THR A 724 -23.07 5.47 23.33
N LYS A 725 -22.65 4.51 22.52
CA LYS A 725 -23.29 4.10 21.27
C LYS A 725 -23.84 2.68 21.41
N THR A 726 -24.67 2.30 20.45
CA THR A 726 -25.31 0.98 20.45
C THR A 726 -24.44 -0.02 19.73
N HIS A 727 -24.10 -1.13 20.38
CA HIS A 727 -23.54 -2.29 19.71
C HIS A 727 -24.66 -3.08 19.03
N MET A 728 -24.52 -3.34 17.72
CA MET A 728 -25.50 -4.07 16.93
C MET A 728 -24.95 -5.46 16.58
N LEU A 729 -25.75 -6.50 16.79
CA LEU A 729 -25.46 -7.87 16.34
C LEU A 729 -26.67 -8.40 15.57
N ARG A 730 -26.47 -8.71 14.28
CA ARG A 730 -27.54 -9.15 13.37
C ARG A 730 -27.17 -10.38 12.55
N ASN A 731 -28.20 -11.15 12.17
CA ASN A 731 -28.12 -12.27 11.23
C ASN A 731 -27.02 -13.27 11.60
N VAL A 732 -27.26 -14.05 12.65
CA VAL A 732 -26.29 -15.00 13.22
C VAL A 732 -26.77 -16.42 12.98
N THR A 733 -25.93 -17.25 12.38
CA THR A 733 -26.12 -18.69 12.30
C THR A 733 -24.92 -19.39 12.94
N ALA A 734 -25.11 -20.04 14.08
CA ALA A 734 -24.02 -20.74 14.78
C ALA A 734 -24.40 -22.18 15.06
N LYS A 735 -23.63 -23.12 14.48
CA LYS A 735 -23.84 -24.56 14.64
C LYS A 735 -22.79 -25.18 15.56
N GLY A 736 -23.20 -25.55 16.77
CA GLY A 736 -22.31 -26.09 17.81
C GLY A 736 -21.77 -24.99 18.72
N ILE A 737 -22.68 -24.20 19.31
CA ILE A 737 -22.37 -23.18 20.31
C ILE A 737 -22.67 -23.72 21.71
N LYS A 738 -21.73 -23.54 22.64
CA LYS A 738 -21.81 -24.21 23.94
C LYS A 738 -22.30 -23.33 25.09
N SER A 739 -22.03 -22.02 25.07
CA SER A 739 -22.24 -21.21 26.29
C SER A 739 -23.13 -20.00 26.10
N ALA A 740 -22.80 -19.09 25.18
CA ALA A 740 -23.57 -17.84 25.07
C ALA A 740 -23.62 -17.21 23.68
N LEU A 741 -24.70 -16.48 23.37
CA LEU A 741 -24.72 -15.62 22.18
C LEU A 741 -23.81 -14.40 22.40
N VAL A 742 -24.02 -13.67 23.49
CA VAL A 742 -23.20 -12.53 23.92
C VAL A 742 -22.59 -12.83 25.29
N GLY A 743 -21.26 -12.86 25.35
CA GLY A 743 -20.51 -12.99 26.60
C GLY A 743 -19.96 -11.65 27.07
N LEU A 744 -20.21 -11.33 28.33
CA LEU A 744 -19.65 -10.16 29.02
C LEU A 744 -18.48 -10.60 29.90
N ASN A 745 -17.37 -9.89 29.81
CA ASN A 745 -16.22 -10.16 30.66
C ASN A 745 -15.61 -8.87 31.21
N GLY A 746 -14.86 -8.97 32.30
CA GLY A 746 -14.23 -7.83 32.96
C GLY A 746 -15.14 -7.01 33.86
N THR A 747 -14.62 -5.90 34.36
CA THR A 747 -15.26 -5.02 35.35
C THR A 747 -15.49 -3.65 34.74
N GLY A 748 -16.74 -3.22 34.61
CA GLY A 748 -17.09 -1.89 34.11
C GLY A 748 -18.48 -1.83 33.50
N ASN A 749 -18.72 -0.80 32.70
CA ASN A 749 -20.02 -0.49 32.12
C ASN A 749 -20.11 -1.00 30.68
N VAL A 750 -21.22 -1.63 30.36
CA VAL A 750 -21.57 -2.02 29.00
C VAL A 750 -22.69 -1.12 28.52
N GLY A 751 -22.46 -0.45 27.39
CA GLY A 751 -23.44 0.44 26.78
C GLY A 751 -24.66 -0.30 26.21
N PRO A 752 -25.52 0.41 25.47
CA PRO A 752 -26.66 -0.18 24.79
C PRO A 752 -26.25 -1.31 23.83
N ILE A 753 -27.04 -2.38 23.79
CA ILE A 753 -26.85 -3.51 22.86
C ILE A 753 -28.17 -3.82 22.16
N THR A 754 -28.12 -4.04 20.85
CA THR A 754 -29.26 -4.59 20.10
C THR A 754 -28.84 -5.85 19.36
N VAL A 755 -29.51 -6.95 19.69
CA VAL A 755 -29.42 -8.24 19.02
C VAL A 755 -30.70 -8.46 18.22
N GLY A 756 -30.60 -8.78 16.93
CA GLY A 756 -31.78 -9.08 16.12
C GLY A 756 -31.51 -9.56 14.69
N GLY A 757 -32.49 -9.43 13.81
CA GLY A 757 -32.45 -10.10 12.51
C GLY A 757 -32.72 -11.59 12.66
N ASN A 758 -32.22 -12.41 11.73
CA ASN A 758 -32.39 -13.86 11.79
C ASN A 758 -31.30 -14.48 12.68
N ILE A 759 -31.65 -14.89 13.89
CA ILE A 759 -30.73 -15.55 14.83
C ILE A 759 -31.11 -17.03 14.91
N ASP A 760 -30.26 -17.90 14.37
CA ASP A 760 -30.44 -19.36 14.36
C ASP A 760 -29.24 -20.05 15.03
N LEU A 761 -29.47 -20.59 16.23
CA LEU A 761 -28.44 -21.18 17.07
C LEU A 761 -28.72 -22.66 17.30
N PHE A 762 -27.73 -23.52 17.04
CA PHE A 762 -27.76 -24.92 17.45
C PHE A 762 -26.83 -25.10 18.65
N VAL A 763 -27.44 -25.32 19.81
CA VAL A 763 -26.76 -25.50 21.09
C VAL A 763 -26.70 -26.97 21.45
N ASP A 764 -25.60 -27.40 22.05
CA ASP A 764 -25.45 -28.75 22.54
C ASP A 764 -24.47 -28.81 23.71
N ASP A 765 -24.52 -29.91 24.44
CA ASP A 765 -23.72 -30.19 25.62
C ASP A 765 -22.75 -31.37 25.43
N GLU A 766 -22.33 -31.65 24.19
CA GLU A 766 -21.53 -32.85 23.89
C GLU A 766 -20.19 -32.89 24.63
N ASP A 767 -19.67 -31.72 25.04
CA ASP A 767 -18.41 -31.60 25.76
C ASP A 767 -18.59 -31.72 27.29
N GLY A 768 -19.82 -31.94 27.79
CA GLY A 768 -20.13 -32.01 29.23
C GLY A 768 -19.93 -30.67 29.96
N ASP A 769 -20.09 -29.57 29.22
CA ASP A 769 -19.84 -28.20 29.66
C ASP A 769 -21.04 -27.64 30.45
N ASP A 770 -21.17 -26.31 30.55
CA ASP A 770 -22.25 -25.67 31.30
C ASP A 770 -23.64 -26.16 30.83
N SER A 771 -24.41 -26.74 31.74
CA SER A 771 -25.77 -27.21 31.50
C SER A 771 -26.73 -26.12 30.97
N THR A 772 -26.36 -24.84 31.05
CA THR A 772 -27.19 -23.72 30.62
C THR A 772 -26.58 -22.93 29.45
N PHE A 773 -27.34 -22.74 28.39
CA PHE A 773 -27.06 -21.75 27.35
C PHE A 773 -27.69 -20.39 27.70
N TYR A 774 -26.99 -19.29 27.44
CA TYR A 774 -27.46 -17.93 27.71
C TYR A 774 -27.45 -17.03 26.46
N ALA A 775 -28.49 -16.22 26.23
CA ALA A 775 -28.35 -15.15 25.23
C ALA A 775 -27.35 -14.07 25.69
N PHE A 776 -27.37 -13.73 26.99
CA PHE A 776 -26.37 -12.88 27.65
C PHE A 776 -25.81 -13.57 28.88
N ARG A 777 -24.49 -13.75 28.92
CA ARG A 777 -23.77 -14.43 30.02
C ARG A 777 -22.65 -13.57 30.58
N ARG A 778 -22.41 -13.64 31.89
CA ARG A 778 -21.18 -13.12 32.49
C ARG A 778 -20.16 -14.24 32.65
N TYR A 779 -18.94 -14.02 32.18
CA TYR A 779 -17.83 -14.98 32.32
C TYR A 779 -16.87 -14.62 33.47
N GLY A 780 -16.89 -13.37 33.93
CA GLY A 780 -16.07 -12.91 35.04
C GLY A 780 -16.19 -11.39 35.26
N GLY A 781 -15.39 -10.84 36.18
CA GLY A 781 -15.43 -9.42 36.56
C GLY A 781 -16.80 -8.98 37.09
N THR A 782 -17.13 -7.68 37.08
CA THR A 782 -18.42 -7.07 37.51
C THR A 782 -19.08 -6.19 36.43
N ALA A 783 -19.17 -6.72 35.21
CA ALA A 783 -19.84 -6.05 34.08
C ALA A 783 -21.29 -5.63 34.42
N THR A 784 -21.62 -4.36 34.20
CA THR A 784 -22.94 -3.77 34.45
C THR A 784 -23.53 -3.19 33.17
N PHE A 785 -24.79 -3.47 32.86
CA PHE A 785 -25.47 -2.79 31.76
C PHE A 785 -25.84 -1.37 32.16
N THR A 786 -25.46 -0.40 31.34
CA THR A 786 -25.72 1.04 31.57
C THR A 786 -26.67 1.66 30.55
N GLY A 787 -27.02 0.91 29.50
CA GLY A 787 -27.99 1.32 28.50
C GLY A 787 -28.99 0.22 28.16
N PRO A 788 -29.97 0.52 27.28
CA PRO A 788 -30.95 -0.46 26.83
C PRO A 788 -30.33 -1.67 26.14
N VAL A 789 -30.73 -2.87 26.55
CA VAL A 789 -30.45 -4.13 25.85
C VAL A 789 -31.72 -4.57 25.14
N ARG A 790 -31.64 -4.84 23.85
CA ARG A 790 -32.79 -5.24 23.02
C ARG A 790 -32.49 -6.57 22.37
N LEU A 791 -33.28 -7.59 22.70
CA LEU A 791 -33.24 -8.89 22.06
C LEU A 791 -34.51 -9.06 21.21
N LYS A 792 -34.35 -9.08 19.88
CA LYS A 792 -35.43 -9.42 18.94
C LYS A 792 -35.53 -10.94 18.76
N ALA A 793 -36.53 -11.40 17.99
CA ALA A 793 -36.80 -12.82 17.75
C ALA A 793 -35.51 -13.63 17.54
N PHE A 794 -35.40 -14.73 18.28
CA PHE A 794 -34.24 -15.60 18.29
C PHE A 794 -34.72 -17.05 18.32
N ASP A 795 -34.12 -17.90 17.49
CA ASP A 795 -34.41 -19.32 17.41
C ASP A 795 -33.22 -20.10 17.96
N VAL A 796 -33.50 -20.99 18.92
CA VAL A 796 -32.50 -21.88 19.50
C VAL A 796 -32.98 -23.32 19.37
N THR A 797 -32.24 -24.10 18.60
CA THR A 797 -32.40 -25.54 18.53
C THR A 797 -31.48 -26.19 19.56
N ASN A 798 -32.08 -26.79 20.60
CA ASN A 798 -31.35 -27.62 21.55
C ASN A 798 -31.10 -29.00 20.95
N SER A 799 -29.85 -29.46 20.95
CA SER A 799 -29.49 -30.78 20.42
C SER A 799 -30.27 -31.89 21.10
N LYS A 800 -30.72 -32.87 20.30
CA LYS A 800 -31.37 -34.08 20.82
C LYS A 800 -30.37 -35.10 21.36
N LEU A 801 -29.13 -35.06 20.86
CA LEU A 801 -28.07 -36.01 21.20
C LEU A 801 -27.37 -35.64 22.51
N ALA A 802 -27.16 -34.35 22.73
CA ALA A 802 -26.61 -33.79 23.96
C ALA A 802 -27.32 -32.48 24.29
N PRO A 803 -28.53 -32.54 24.86
CA PRO A 803 -29.30 -31.34 25.16
C PRO A 803 -28.67 -30.56 26.32
N LYS A 804 -28.68 -29.23 26.22
CA LYS A 804 -28.52 -28.36 27.38
C LYS A 804 -29.69 -28.58 28.35
N GLY A 805 -29.38 -28.66 29.64
CA GLY A 805 -30.39 -28.74 30.70
C GLY A 805 -31.27 -27.48 30.79
N ARG A 806 -30.78 -26.32 30.34
CA ARG A 806 -31.54 -25.07 30.32
C ARG A 806 -31.12 -24.14 29.17
N ILE A 807 -32.11 -23.41 28.63
CA ILE A 807 -31.90 -22.25 27.76
C ILE A 807 -32.44 -21.02 28.50
N ALA A 808 -31.59 -20.01 28.68
CA ALA A 808 -31.91 -18.77 29.38
C ALA A 808 -31.61 -17.55 28.49
N TYR A 809 -32.44 -16.52 28.59
CA TYR A 809 -32.16 -15.25 27.92
C TYR A 809 -31.02 -14.48 28.57
N PHE A 810 -30.87 -14.63 29.89
CA PHE A 810 -30.07 -13.71 30.68
C PHE A 810 -29.55 -14.39 31.95
N ASP A 811 -28.27 -14.15 32.23
CA ASP A 811 -27.60 -14.49 33.48
C ASP A 811 -27.92 -13.43 34.56
N THR A 812 -28.65 -13.85 35.60
CA THR A 812 -29.11 -12.96 36.68
C THR A 812 -28.00 -12.36 37.53
N SER A 813 -26.75 -12.81 37.35
CA SER A 813 -25.59 -12.20 38.00
C SER A 813 -25.18 -10.86 37.35
N ILE A 814 -25.68 -10.52 36.16
CA ILE A 814 -25.35 -9.25 35.50
C ILE A 814 -26.23 -8.12 36.10
N PRO A 815 -25.66 -7.14 36.78
CA PRO A 815 -26.41 -5.96 37.25
C PRO A 815 -26.80 -5.05 36.07
N PHE A 816 -27.87 -4.26 36.28
CA PHE A 816 -28.18 -3.10 35.45
C PHE A 816 -28.08 -1.83 36.30
N ALA A 817 -27.53 -0.77 35.72
CA ALA A 817 -27.61 0.57 36.28
C ALA A 817 -29.04 1.12 36.19
N ALA A 818 -29.31 2.17 36.95
CA ALA A 818 -30.59 2.86 36.89
C ALA A 818 -30.93 3.28 35.45
N GLY A 819 -32.14 2.96 34.99
CA GLY A 819 -32.60 3.26 33.62
C GLY A 819 -32.21 2.24 32.54
N ALA A 820 -31.34 1.27 32.85
CA ALA A 820 -31.04 0.18 31.92
C ALA A 820 -32.05 -0.97 32.05
N TYR A 821 -32.35 -1.63 30.93
CA TYR A 821 -33.38 -2.67 30.84
C TYR A 821 -33.07 -3.66 29.72
N LEU A 822 -33.68 -4.86 29.77
CA LEU A 822 -33.63 -5.83 28.69
C LEU A 822 -35.03 -6.01 28.07
N LYS A 823 -35.22 -5.59 26.82
CA LYS A 823 -36.45 -5.82 26.04
C LYS A 823 -36.37 -7.19 25.33
N LEU A 824 -37.32 -8.07 25.62
CA LEU A 824 -37.40 -9.43 25.10
C LEU A 824 -38.26 -9.51 23.82
N PRO A 825 -38.12 -10.58 23.01
CA PRO A 825 -38.90 -10.75 21.78
C PRO A 825 -40.41 -10.80 21.98
N SER A 826 -40.85 -11.29 23.15
CA SER A 826 -42.25 -11.42 23.55
C SER A 826 -42.94 -10.08 23.90
N GLY A 827 -42.18 -8.97 23.87
CA GLY A 827 -42.63 -7.64 24.28
C GLY A 827 -42.47 -7.35 25.77
N TYR A 828 -42.04 -8.32 26.58
CA TYR A 828 -41.70 -8.07 27.99
C TYR A 828 -40.41 -7.27 28.10
N VAL A 829 -40.36 -6.38 29.08
CA VAL A 829 -39.17 -5.67 29.53
C VAL A 829 -38.76 -6.24 30.87
N LEU A 830 -37.52 -6.72 30.95
CA LEU A 830 -36.86 -7.10 32.19
C LEU A 830 -36.19 -5.86 32.79
N VAL A 831 -36.61 -5.47 33.99
CA VAL A 831 -36.04 -4.33 34.72
C VAL A 831 -35.69 -4.75 36.15
N PRO A 832 -34.47 -4.45 36.64
CA PRO A 832 -34.18 -4.56 38.06
C PRO A 832 -34.69 -3.32 38.79
N ILE A 833 -35.39 -3.55 39.89
CA ILE A 833 -35.90 -2.47 40.74
C ILE A 833 -35.33 -2.73 42.13
N ALA A 834 -34.53 -1.76 42.63
CA ALA A 834 -33.96 -1.82 43.97
C ALA A 834 -35.08 -1.83 45.01
N ASP A 835 -34.76 -2.22 46.24
CA ASP A 835 -35.73 -2.13 47.33
C ASP A 835 -36.12 -0.66 47.59
N ASP A 836 -37.39 -0.44 47.90
CA ASP A 836 -38.02 0.87 48.13
C ASP A 836 -37.85 1.86 46.96
N ALA A 837 -37.49 1.36 45.76
CA ALA A 837 -37.33 2.16 44.56
C ALA A 837 -38.56 2.05 43.67
N ALA A 838 -39.02 3.18 43.13
CA ALA A 838 -40.05 3.25 42.11
C ALA A 838 -39.42 3.53 40.74
N VAL A 839 -39.77 2.74 39.73
CA VAL A 839 -39.36 2.95 38.33
C VAL A 839 -40.56 3.44 37.52
N LYS A 840 -40.29 4.44 36.67
CA LYS A 840 -41.25 5.06 35.76
C LYS A 840 -41.12 4.48 34.36
N PHE A 841 -42.25 4.06 33.78
CA PHE A 841 -42.35 3.59 32.41
C PHE A 841 -43.24 4.55 31.61
N PRO A 842 -42.67 5.30 30.65
CA PRO A 842 -43.47 6.21 29.83
C PRO A 842 -44.39 5.42 28.89
N LEU A 843 -45.62 5.88 28.75
CA LEU A 843 -46.65 5.25 27.92
C LEU A 843 -46.98 6.12 26.70
N SER A 844 -47.34 5.45 25.61
CA SER A 844 -47.52 6.01 24.27
C SER A 844 -48.79 6.84 24.11
N GLN A 845 -49.78 6.63 24.97
CA GLN A 845 -51.09 7.29 24.93
C GLN A 845 -51.65 7.47 26.34
N THR A 846 -52.45 8.53 26.52
CA THR A 846 -53.30 8.74 27.70
C THR A 846 -54.63 7.99 27.49
N ASN A 847 -54.58 6.66 27.47
CA ASN A 847 -55.81 5.87 27.50
C ASN A 847 -56.30 5.78 28.95
N SER A 848 -57.61 5.66 29.15
CA SER A 848 -58.18 5.49 30.49
C SER A 848 -57.83 4.15 31.14
N VAL A 849 -57.33 3.18 30.36
CA VAL A 849 -56.94 1.83 30.82
C VAL A 849 -55.64 1.39 30.15
N ALA A 850 -54.74 0.78 30.92
CA ALA A 850 -53.54 0.08 30.49
C ALA A 850 -53.60 -1.39 30.91
N MET A 851 -53.32 -2.31 29.99
CA MET A 851 -53.22 -3.74 30.28
C MET A 851 -51.79 -4.08 30.69
N VAL A 852 -51.59 -4.55 31.91
CA VAL A 852 -50.26 -4.84 32.46
C VAL A 852 -50.11 -6.32 32.83
N ASP A 853 -49.05 -6.92 32.30
CA ASP A 853 -48.45 -8.12 32.89
C ASP A 853 -47.24 -7.73 33.72
N LEU A 854 -47.17 -8.23 34.96
CA LEU A 854 -46.02 -8.05 35.84
C LEU A 854 -45.73 -9.36 36.58
N ARG A 855 -44.48 -9.78 36.62
CA ARG A 855 -44.05 -10.94 37.41
C ARG A 855 -42.57 -10.91 37.71
N PHE A 856 -42.12 -11.68 38.69
CA PHE A 856 -40.69 -11.95 38.85
C PHE A 856 -40.14 -12.78 37.69
N ASN A 857 -38.88 -12.52 37.32
CA ASN A 857 -38.15 -13.32 36.32
C ASN A 857 -37.96 -14.78 36.78
N THR A 858 -37.90 -15.03 38.08
CA THR A 858 -37.77 -16.38 38.64
C THR A 858 -39.12 -16.88 39.15
N ARG A 859 -39.65 -17.97 38.54
CA ARG A 859 -40.95 -18.56 38.90
C ARG A 859 -41.03 -19.15 40.32
N ASN A 860 -39.89 -19.26 41.01
CA ASN A 860 -39.74 -20.02 42.26
C ASN A 860 -39.56 -19.18 43.53
N ARG A 861 -39.66 -17.84 43.47
CA ARG A 861 -39.65 -17.04 44.70
C ARG A 861 -41.05 -17.05 45.34
N SER A 862 -41.13 -17.56 46.56
CA SER A 862 -42.29 -17.38 47.45
C SER A 862 -42.00 -16.18 48.36
N PRO A 863 -42.94 -15.24 48.55
CA PRO A 863 -44.27 -15.21 47.93
C PRO A 863 -44.21 -14.75 46.46
N ARG A 864 -45.06 -15.35 45.60
CA ARG A 864 -45.05 -15.10 44.15
C ARG A 864 -45.66 -13.73 43.85
N VAL A 865 -44.92 -12.83 43.21
CA VAL A 865 -45.49 -11.62 42.58
C VAL A 865 -45.95 -11.97 41.18
N GLN A 866 -47.23 -11.74 40.91
CA GLN A 866 -47.79 -11.92 39.58
C GLN A 866 -49.00 -11.01 39.37
N MET A 867 -49.11 -10.40 38.20
CA MET A 867 -50.27 -9.72 37.63
C MET A 867 -50.33 -10.18 36.17
N ASN A 868 -51.42 -10.83 35.77
CA ASN A 868 -51.61 -11.26 34.37
C ASN A 868 -52.82 -10.55 33.78
N ASN A 869 -52.63 -9.84 32.66
CA ASN A 869 -53.63 -9.02 32.00
C ASN A 869 -54.39 -8.13 33.00
N GLY A 870 -53.67 -7.50 33.90
CA GLY A 870 -54.26 -6.64 34.90
C GLY A 870 -54.66 -5.30 34.30
N GLU A 871 -55.92 -4.91 34.48
CA GLU A 871 -56.45 -3.63 34.03
C GLU A 871 -56.08 -2.53 35.04
N LEU A 872 -55.17 -1.63 34.65
CA LEU A 872 -54.84 -0.42 35.40
C LEU A 872 -55.54 0.77 34.79
N TRP A 873 -56.21 1.58 35.60
CA TRP A 873 -56.98 2.71 35.12
C TRP A 873 -56.27 4.02 35.46
N LEU A 874 -56.28 4.96 34.53
CA LEU A 874 -55.61 6.25 34.67
C LEU A 874 -56.27 7.08 35.77
N ASP A 875 -55.48 7.57 36.72
CA ASP A 875 -55.89 8.49 37.79
C ASP A 875 -57.08 7.98 38.64
N LEU A 876 -57.26 6.66 38.74
CA LEU A 876 -58.44 6.10 39.39
C LEU A 876 -58.35 6.25 40.92
N ALA A 877 -59.17 7.15 41.47
CA ALA A 877 -59.13 7.62 42.85
C ALA A 877 -59.58 6.62 43.95
N THR A 878 -59.85 5.35 43.61
CA THR A 878 -60.29 4.33 44.59
C THR A 878 -59.45 3.07 44.52
N ASP A 879 -58.89 2.71 45.67
CA ASP A 879 -58.05 1.54 45.95
C ASP A 879 -58.82 0.25 45.63
N ARG A 880 -58.73 -0.23 44.38
CA ARG A 880 -59.34 -1.52 43.97
C ARG A 880 -58.38 -2.66 44.31
N SER A 881 -58.23 -2.91 45.61
CA SER A 881 -57.74 -4.21 46.07
C SER A 881 -58.92 -5.19 46.13
N PRO A 882 -58.89 -6.35 45.46
CA PRO A 882 -57.82 -6.88 44.60
C PRO A 882 -58.11 -6.66 43.10
N VAL A 883 -57.08 -6.28 42.33
CA VAL A 883 -57.15 -6.37 40.87
C VAL A 883 -57.25 -7.85 40.48
N PRO A 884 -58.22 -8.25 39.63
CA PRO A 884 -58.33 -9.62 39.18
C PRO A 884 -57.00 -10.13 38.63
N ASN A 885 -56.65 -11.38 38.95
CA ASN A 885 -55.42 -12.05 38.51
C ASN A 885 -54.10 -11.45 39.04
N SER A 886 -54.12 -10.78 40.20
CA SER A 886 -52.93 -10.30 40.89
C SER A 886 -52.64 -11.03 42.21
N VAL A 887 -51.35 -11.22 42.52
CA VAL A 887 -50.85 -11.85 43.74
C VAL A 887 -49.66 -11.03 44.25
N ASN A 888 -49.74 -10.55 45.49
CA ASN A 888 -48.75 -9.64 46.11
C ASN A 888 -48.46 -8.36 45.31
N VAL A 889 -49.49 -7.82 44.66
CA VAL A 889 -49.43 -6.53 43.96
C VAL A 889 -50.48 -5.60 44.55
N ASP A 890 -50.07 -4.42 44.98
CA ASP A 890 -50.96 -3.32 45.37
C ASP A 890 -51.08 -2.33 44.21
N VAL A 891 -52.29 -1.83 43.96
CA VAL A 891 -52.53 -0.84 42.89
C VAL A 891 -52.92 0.49 43.54
N LEU A 892 -52.09 1.51 43.33
CA LEU A 892 -52.21 2.79 43.99
C LEU A 892 -52.64 3.88 43.00
N ALA A 893 -53.38 4.87 43.51
CA ALA A 893 -53.93 5.98 42.73
C ALA A 893 -52.97 7.16 42.53
N THR A 894 -51.78 7.11 43.13
CA THR A 894 -50.84 8.24 43.18
C THR A 894 -49.47 7.86 42.65
N ALA A 895 -48.72 8.86 42.21
CA ALA A 895 -47.34 8.68 41.77
C ALA A 895 -46.49 8.08 42.89
N LEU A 896 -45.75 7.02 42.58
CA LEU A 896 -44.90 6.34 43.55
C LEU A 896 -43.56 7.05 43.65
N THR A 897 -43.18 7.49 44.85
CA THR A 897 -41.91 8.19 45.10
C THR A 897 -40.81 7.26 45.62
N GLY A 898 -41.13 5.98 45.85
CA GLY A 898 -40.35 5.11 46.73
C GLY A 898 -40.73 5.39 48.19
N THR A 899 -41.32 4.43 48.85
CA THR A 899 -41.75 4.49 50.25
C THR A 899 -40.79 3.68 51.10
N THR A 900 -40.51 4.13 52.33
CA THR A 900 -39.73 3.34 53.29
C THR A 900 -40.61 2.26 53.90
N GLY A 901 -40.38 0.99 53.57
CA GLY A 901 -41.03 -0.13 54.26
C GLY A 901 -41.14 -1.43 53.44
N THR A 902 -40.62 -2.52 54.00
CA THR A 902 -40.72 -3.87 53.42
C THR A 902 -42.01 -4.55 53.87
N ASP A 903 -42.99 -4.68 52.98
CA ASP A 903 -44.23 -5.42 53.24
C ASP A 903 -44.37 -6.69 52.40
N GLY A 904 -43.34 -7.01 51.59
CA GLY A 904 -43.31 -8.19 50.75
C GLY A 904 -44.29 -8.12 49.59
N LYS A 905 -44.56 -6.91 49.08
CA LYS A 905 -45.42 -6.66 47.93
C LYS A 905 -44.74 -5.76 46.89
N VAL A 906 -45.44 -5.58 45.77
CA VAL A 906 -45.07 -4.66 44.68
C VAL A 906 -46.22 -3.69 44.46
N SER A 907 -45.92 -2.40 44.47
CA SER A 907 -46.93 -1.38 44.17
C SER A 907 -46.85 -0.99 42.71
N VAL A 908 -48.00 -0.81 42.06
CA VAL A 908 -48.09 -0.24 40.71
C VAL A 908 -49.07 0.93 40.69
N ALA A 909 -48.80 1.93 39.87
CA ALA A 909 -49.71 3.06 39.69
C ALA A 909 -49.71 3.52 38.23
N TYR A 910 -50.88 3.89 37.69
CA TYR A 910 -50.99 4.49 36.36
C TYR A 910 -51.50 5.92 36.51
N VAL A 911 -50.62 6.90 36.26
CA VAL A 911 -50.90 8.32 36.53
C VAL A 911 -50.49 9.22 35.38
N THR A 912 -51.11 10.40 35.32
CA THR A 912 -50.71 11.48 34.41
C THR A 912 -49.67 12.39 35.07
N GLU A 913 -48.53 12.61 34.43
CA GLU A 913 -47.55 13.64 34.80
C GLU A 913 -47.51 14.77 33.75
N ASN A 914 -46.83 15.88 34.07
CA ASN A 914 -46.59 16.98 33.13
C ASN A 914 -45.91 16.53 31.82
N SER A 915 -45.19 15.41 31.85
CA SER A 915 -44.50 14.79 30.71
C SER A 915 -45.32 13.73 29.98
N GLY A 916 -46.56 13.44 30.41
CA GLY A 916 -47.45 12.44 29.84
C GLY A 916 -47.85 11.33 30.81
N SER A 917 -48.50 10.30 30.29
CA SER A 917 -48.94 9.10 31.03
C SER A 917 -47.76 8.20 31.41
N VAL A 918 -47.71 7.76 32.67
CA VAL A 918 -46.62 6.93 33.22
C VAL A 918 -47.17 5.76 34.02
N LEU A 919 -46.62 4.57 33.78
CA LEU A 919 -46.76 3.41 34.66
C LEU A 919 -45.63 3.40 35.69
N TYR A 920 -45.97 3.38 36.97
CA TYR A 920 -45.06 3.19 38.07
C TYR A 920 -45.04 1.73 38.52
N VAL A 921 -43.85 1.26 38.87
CA VAL A 921 -43.65 -0.02 39.55
C VAL A 921 -42.65 0.18 40.67
N GLU A 922 -43.03 -0.17 41.90
CA GLU A 922 -42.23 -0.07 43.11
C GLU A 922 -42.04 -1.43 43.76
N ASN A 923 -40.81 -1.72 44.18
CA ASN A 923 -40.44 -2.97 44.82
C ASN A 923 -40.28 -2.80 46.34
N ARG A 924 -41.04 -3.55 47.15
CA ARG A 924 -41.00 -3.48 48.63
C ARG A 924 -40.64 -4.82 49.29
N TYR A 925 -39.72 -5.57 48.68
CA TYR A 925 -39.38 -6.94 49.06
C TYR A 925 -38.12 -7.07 49.95
N GLY A 926 -37.55 -5.98 50.44
CA GLY A 926 -36.33 -6.01 51.26
C GLY A 926 -35.05 -6.26 50.47
N SER A 927 -35.12 -6.30 49.14
CA SER A 927 -33.99 -6.64 48.27
C SER A 927 -34.28 -6.32 46.79
N LEU A 928 -33.20 -6.16 46.00
CA LEU A 928 -33.26 -6.02 44.54
C LEU A 928 -34.03 -7.18 43.90
N GLN A 929 -35.06 -6.87 43.11
CA GLN A 929 -35.83 -7.85 42.34
C GLN A 929 -35.76 -7.55 40.84
N TYR A 930 -35.88 -8.61 40.03
CA TYR A 930 -35.92 -8.53 38.57
C TYR A 930 -37.35 -8.79 38.08
N PHE A 931 -37.98 -7.75 37.54
CA PHE A 931 -39.36 -7.78 37.06
C PHE A 931 -39.42 -7.98 35.56
N LEU A 932 -40.29 -8.87 35.11
CA LEU A 932 -40.77 -8.94 33.73
C LEU A 932 -42.07 -8.15 33.67
N ILE A 933 -42.06 -7.05 32.93
CA ILE A 933 -43.20 -6.13 32.79
C ILE A 933 -43.56 -6.04 31.32
N LYS A 934 -44.85 -6.11 30.99
CA LYS A 934 -45.37 -5.82 29.66
C LYS A 934 -46.60 -4.96 29.82
N CYS A 935 -46.67 -3.87 29.08
CA CYS A 935 -47.86 -3.04 29.00
C CYS A 935 -48.16 -2.77 27.53
N ASP A 936 -49.44 -2.88 27.16
CA ASP A 936 -49.94 -2.60 25.81
C ASP A 936 -49.70 -1.15 25.36
N LEU A 937 -49.59 -0.21 26.29
CA LEU A 937 -49.30 1.19 26.02
C LEU A 937 -47.81 1.56 26.14
N MET A 938 -46.91 0.64 26.53
CA MET A 938 -45.50 0.96 26.79
C MET A 938 -44.74 1.35 25.51
N LEU A 939 -43.94 2.42 25.57
CA LEU A 939 -43.13 2.93 24.45
C LEU A 939 -41.92 2.05 24.07
#